data_AF-A0A7W5HHW9-F1
#
_entry.id   AF-A0A7W5HHW9-F1
#
_cell.length_a   1.000
_cell.length_b   1.000
_cell.length_c   1.000
_cell.angle_alpha   90.00
_cell.angle_beta   90.00
_cell.angle_gamma   90.00
#
_symmetry.space_group_name_H-M   'P 1'
#
loop_
_entity.id
_entity.type
_entity.pdbx_description
1 polymer ?
#
loop_
_entity_poly.entity_id
_entity_poly.type
_entity_poly.pdbx_seq_one_letter_code
_entity_poly.pdbx_strand_id
1 'polypeptide(L)'
;MTTIDIDPSITADDLQALIDEAPSGATLHLAAGHYELDDALLISRSDISLIGAGAGETVLTLSDWALSSNDYAIRLDGTEKTYTGELAADVSEGTRQLTLADGHDLQAGDTLRIWQDNDDAFFDAIGDTSWRKVQYAELRTSMARVESIEGDTITLDRGVPFDFEAGKTQVARMETVDNVTLEGFSVDFTLGTPAPGTFENTLDELTGFNAVLLTGTTDTRLSDIQVNDGPSTAFRFSRTLDPVAEDLEAHGAFNKGSGGNGYAFELHESYDGQFTGLEDSGMRHSLVFASWRSSVGNEAEIAFTDRDVNFHGGRDHDNSVRVLRSERDPEADALSSALYVNEGGVSFGAPTDPEANEVVFDYLIGSRRDDEVQGSDDGVYLNGGLGHDVLLGGAGDDLLQSGPGDDWYDGTDRLEGGLGVDTARYTGDFADHEISESENGVIITGQGSQDTLTDMEFAVFGDGITLHLTSGNTFRASPLAMPSPEEILSGGGDDPALKVTSNVTSSWSSGYVAEVFVENVSDADIINPEVGFDLAADLDTLWNGDVTRDADRYWVRDDSDLTLAPGNSWRFAFKAYGDDSAPANLAARDENGQPLEILGKGGATPALLDDDAELLVTGNITSQWSSGHVAEVFVENVSDDDIIDPELGFMLPAQIDTLWNGDLTGGDGGYRVRDDSDLTLAPGEAWRFAFKAYGEDTPPAEMTAEDAAGHALDVQVLGLGNTAIEEVAG
;
A
#
# COMPACT_ATOMS: atom_id res chain seq x y z
N MET A 1 39.39 -3.43 12.87
CA MET A 1 39.08 -4.48 11.88
C MET A 1 40.21 -4.49 10.86
N THR A 2 40.57 -5.68 10.38
CA THR A 2 41.63 -5.86 9.38
C THR A 2 40.98 -5.73 8.01
N THR A 3 41.45 -4.80 7.17
CA THR A 3 40.99 -4.69 5.78
C THR A 3 42.05 -5.26 4.84
N ILE A 4 41.63 -6.08 3.89
CA ILE A 4 42.48 -6.70 2.86
C ILE A 4 41.94 -6.24 1.51
N ASP A 5 42.67 -5.36 0.84
CA ASP A 5 42.31 -4.90 -0.51
C ASP A 5 42.69 -5.96 -1.54
N ILE A 6 41.75 -6.25 -2.44
CA ILE A 6 41.83 -7.34 -3.42
C ILE A 6 41.68 -6.74 -4.82
N ASP A 7 42.62 -7.08 -5.70
CA ASP A 7 42.66 -6.62 -7.10
C ASP A 7 41.87 -7.57 -8.03
N PRO A 8 41.24 -7.07 -9.11
CA PRO A 8 40.50 -7.88 -10.08
C PRO A 8 41.27 -9.02 -10.74
N SER A 9 42.61 -9.02 -10.67
CA SER A 9 43.44 -10.13 -11.16
C SER A 9 43.56 -11.34 -10.22
N ILE A 10 42.92 -11.31 -9.05
CA ILE A 10 42.86 -12.45 -8.12
C ILE A 10 42.13 -13.63 -8.78
N THR A 11 42.59 -14.85 -8.52
CA THR A 11 41.89 -16.08 -8.94
C THR A 11 40.83 -16.47 -7.92
N ALA A 12 39.85 -17.30 -8.31
CA ALA A 12 38.86 -17.81 -7.36
C ALA A 12 39.52 -18.57 -6.20
N ASP A 13 40.52 -19.42 -6.49
CA ASP A 13 41.31 -20.15 -5.48
C ASP A 13 41.99 -19.22 -4.46
N ASP A 14 42.61 -18.14 -4.92
CA ASP A 14 43.32 -17.20 -4.04
C ASP A 14 42.33 -16.37 -3.22
N LEU A 15 41.18 -16.00 -3.79
CA LEU A 15 40.10 -15.32 -3.06
C LEU A 15 39.47 -16.23 -2.00
N GLN A 16 39.21 -17.49 -2.34
CA GLN A 16 38.72 -18.50 -1.40
C GLN A 16 39.70 -18.71 -0.24
N ALA A 17 41.00 -18.79 -0.52
CA ALA A 17 42.01 -18.88 0.54
C ALA A 17 42.01 -17.66 1.47
N LEU A 18 41.78 -16.45 0.94
CA LEU A 18 41.63 -15.25 1.77
C LEU A 18 40.38 -15.31 2.66
N ILE A 19 39.25 -15.77 2.13
CA ILE A 19 38.03 -16.00 2.90
C ILE A 19 38.33 -16.95 4.06
N ASP A 20 38.95 -18.10 3.80
CA ASP A 20 39.20 -19.14 4.79
C ASP A 20 40.20 -18.71 5.87
N GLU A 21 41.23 -17.93 5.51
CA GLU A 21 42.37 -17.64 6.39
C GLU A 21 42.30 -16.27 7.09
N ALA A 22 41.43 -15.35 6.64
CA ALA A 22 41.38 -13.99 7.20
C ALA A 22 41.09 -14.01 8.72
N PRO A 23 41.57 -13.04 9.51
CA PRO A 23 41.18 -12.93 10.92
C PRO A 23 39.66 -12.74 11.08
N SER A 24 39.06 -13.24 12.16
CA SER A 24 37.66 -12.90 12.50
C SER A 24 37.50 -11.37 12.62
N GLY A 25 36.41 -10.85 12.08
CA GLY A 25 36.12 -9.43 11.90
C GLY A 25 36.95 -8.75 10.80
N ALA A 26 37.47 -9.50 9.83
CA ALA A 26 38.16 -8.94 8.67
C ALA A 26 37.19 -8.54 7.56
N THR A 27 37.57 -7.51 6.82
CA THR A 27 36.89 -7.06 5.60
C THR A 27 37.80 -7.36 4.41
N LEU A 28 37.31 -8.18 3.49
CA LEU A 28 37.87 -8.41 2.17
C LEU A 28 37.25 -7.37 1.24
N HIS A 29 38.04 -6.41 0.78
CA HIS A 29 37.58 -5.30 -0.03
C HIS A 29 37.97 -5.51 -1.49
N LEU A 30 36.98 -5.82 -2.33
CA LEU A 30 37.12 -6.01 -3.77
C LEU A 30 37.12 -4.64 -4.45
N ALA A 31 38.24 -4.23 -5.04
CA ALA A 31 38.30 -2.99 -5.80
C ALA A 31 37.37 -3.04 -7.03
N ALA A 32 36.93 -1.88 -7.52
CA ALA A 32 36.15 -1.80 -8.76
C ALA A 32 36.88 -2.49 -9.93
N GLY A 33 36.12 -3.27 -10.70
CA GLY A 33 36.62 -4.04 -11.84
C GLY A 33 35.91 -5.38 -12.03
N HIS A 34 36.35 -6.11 -13.06
CA HIS A 34 35.80 -7.41 -13.43
C HIS A 34 36.69 -8.55 -12.91
N TYR A 35 36.09 -9.43 -12.13
CA TYR A 35 36.70 -10.63 -11.56
C TYR A 35 36.16 -11.84 -12.32
N GLU A 36 37.05 -12.56 -13.00
CA GLU A 36 36.69 -13.81 -13.68
C GLU A 36 36.88 -14.96 -12.70
N LEU A 37 35.78 -15.57 -12.25
CA LEU A 37 35.79 -16.67 -11.31
C LEU A 37 35.66 -18.00 -12.04
N ASP A 38 36.72 -18.81 -11.99
CA ASP A 38 36.74 -20.17 -12.50
C ASP A 38 36.22 -21.21 -11.50
N ASP A 39 35.89 -20.80 -10.27
CA ASP A 39 35.16 -21.60 -9.29
C ASP A 39 34.20 -20.72 -8.46
N ALA A 40 33.25 -21.34 -7.77
CA ALA A 40 32.33 -20.66 -6.86
C ALA A 40 33.01 -20.28 -5.52
N LEU A 41 32.41 -19.35 -4.78
CA LEU A 41 32.88 -18.92 -3.45
C LEU A 41 32.06 -19.57 -2.34
N LEU A 42 32.73 -20.18 -1.37
CA LEU A 42 32.14 -20.78 -0.17
C LEU A 42 32.59 -20.03 1.09
N ILE A 43 31.65 -19.54 1.88
CA ILE A 43 31.89 -18.91 3.18
C ILE A 43 31.30 -19.82 4.25
N SER A 44 32.14 -20.68 4.84
CA SER A 44 31.75 -21.62 5.89
C SER A 44 32.25 -21.19 7.28
N ARG A 45 32.28 -19.88 7.53
CA ARG A 45 32.81 -19.29 8.77
C ARG A 45 32.14 -17.95 9.08
N SER A 46 32.09 -17.63 10.37
CA SER A 46 31.50 -16.40 10.90
C SER A 46 32.48 -15.21 10.88
N ASP A 47 31.94 -14.02 11.13
CA ASP A 47 32.66 -12.75 11.32
C ASP A 47 33.58 -12.36 10.15
N ILE A 48 33.03 -12.25 8.94
CA ILE A 48 33.79 -11.78 7.78
C ILE A 48 32.90 -10.93 6.88
N SER A 49 33.50 -9.92 6.24
CA SER A 49 32.81 -9.09 5.26
C SER A 49 33.50 -9.20 3.90
N LEU A 50 32.73 -9.39 2.84
CA LEU A 50 33.17 -9.28 1.45
C LEU A 50 32.45 -8.07 0.84
N ILE A 51 33.21 -6.99 0.60
CA ILE A 51 32.66 -5.68 0.22
C ILE A 51 33.31 -5.25 -1.10
N GLY A 52 32.51 -4.93 -2.11
CA GLY A 52 32.95 -4.35 -3.37
C GLY A 52 32.87 -2.82 -3.38
N ALA A 53 33.07 -2.23 -4.56
CA ALA A 53 32.99 -0.78 -4.74
C ALA A 53 31.57 -0.27 -5.01
N GLY A 54 30.62 -1.19 -5.26
CA GLY A 54 29.23 -0.92 -5.59
C GLY A 54 28.72 -1.88 -6.66
N ALA A 55 27.42 -2.15 -6.70
CA ALA A 55 26.82 -2.90 -7.80
C ALA A 55 27.10 -2.20 -9.15
N GLY A 56 27.46 -2.98 -10.16
CA GLY A 56 27.93 -2.49 -11.47
C GLY A 56 29.37 -1.95 -11.48
N GLU A 57 29.98 -1.65 -10.33
CA GLU A 57 31.40 -1.24 -10.24
C GLU A 57 32.34 -2.42 -9.99
N THR A 58 31.96 -3.32 -9.08
CA THR A 58 32.64 -4.61 -8.85
C THR A 58 31.79 -5.72 -9.45
N VAL A 59 32.31 -6.45 -10.44
CA VAL A 59 31.56 -7.49 -11.15
C VAL A 59 32.26 -8.84 -11.02
N LEU A 60 31.57 -9.83 -10.47
CA LEU A 60 32.02 -11.22 -10.33
C LEU A 60 31.40 -12.05 -11.45
N THR A 61 32.17 -12.42 -12.46
CA THR A 61 31.68 -13.21 -13.60
C THR A 61 32.08 -14.67 -13.47
N LEU A 62 31.09 -15.56 -13.42
CA LEU A 62 31.31 -17.00 -13.39
C LEU A 62 31.54 -17.56 -14.79
N SER A 63 32.63 -18.31 -14.93
CA SER A 63 32.96 -19.02 -16.17
C SER A 63 32.09 -20.27 -16.40
N ASP A 64 32.08 -20.77 -17.64
CA ASP A 64 31.45 -22.04 -18.01
C ASP A 64 31.90 -23.22 -17.12
N TRP A 65 33.17 -23.22 -16.69
CA TRP A 65 33.70 -24.28 -15.83
C TRP A 65 33.10 -24.21 -14.42
N ALA A 66 33.04 -23.01 -13.84
CA ALA A 66 32.43 -22.76 -12.53
C ALA A 66 30.96 -23.19 -12.54
N LEU A 67 30.21 -22.79 -13.58
CA LEU A 67 28.81 -23.16 -13.80
C LEU A 67 28.62 -24.68 -13.90
N SER A 68 29.50 -25.39 -14.61
CA SER A 68 29.39 -26.85 -14.78
C SER A 68 29.79 -27.66 -13.55
N SER A 69 30.50 -27.04 -12.60
CA SER A 69 31.09 -27.71 -11.43
C SER A 69 30.35 -27.42 -10.13
N ASN A 70 29.46 -26.42 -10.12
CA ASN A 70 28.79 -25.92 -8.93
C ASN A 70 27.28 -25.71 -9.19
N ASP A 71 26.52 -25.70 -8.10
CA ASP A 71 25.10 -25.34 -8.06
C ASP A 71 24.87 -23.96 -7.40
N TYR A 72 25.94 -23.17 -7.22
CA TYR A 72 25.88 -21.80 -6.73
C TYR A 72 27.05 -20.93 -7.21
N ALA A 73 26.92 -19.60 -7.07
CA ALA A 73 28.03 -18.68 -7.27
C ALA A 73 28.71 -18.27 -5.96
N ILE A 74 27.91 -17.86 -4.98
CA ILE A 74 28.35 -17.55 -3.63
C ILE A 74 27.46 -18.31 -2.65
N ARG A 75 28.05 -19.05 -1.73
CA ARG A 75 27.32 -19.78 -0.69
C ARG A 75 27.85 -19.46 0.69
N LEU A 76 26.96 -19.11 1.60
CA LEU A 76 27.21 -19.16 3.05
C LEU A 76 26.68 -20.49 3.58
N ASP A 77 27.49 -21.25 4.31
CA ASP A 77 27.12 -22.59 4.78
C ASP A 77 27.43 -22.83 6.26
N GLY A 78 26.38 -22.76 7.08
CA GLY A 78 26.35 -23.17 8.49
C GLY A 78 25.36 -24.30 8.74
N THR A 79 25.28 -25.29 7.84
CA THR A 79 24.25 -26.34 7.89
C THR A 79 24.55 -27.52 8.80
N GLU A 80 25.76 -27.58 9.37
CA GLU A 80 26.10 -28.60 10.34
C GLU A 80 25.19 -28.47 11.58
N LYS A 81 24.66 -29.61 12.04
CA LYS A 81 23.79 -29.66 13.21
C LYS A 81 24.06 -30.89 14.07
N THR A 82 23.94 -30.71 15.37
CA THR A 82 24.04 -31.78 16.37
C THR A 82 22.68 -31.98 17.03
N TYR A 83 22.12 -33.17 16.88
CA TYR A 83 20.85 -33.53 17.54
C TYR A 83 21.00 -33.45 19.07
N THR A 84 20.12 -32.71 19.71
CA THR A 84 20.18 -32.42 21.15
C THR A 84 19.18 -33.28 21.93
N GLY A 85 17.95 -33.44 21.43
CA GLY A 85 16.92 -34.22 22.11
C GLY A 85 15.50 -33.92 21.63
N GLU A 86 14.52 -34.39 22.40
CA GLU A 86 13.09 -34.12 22.18
C GLU A 86 12.53 -33.26 23.32
N LEU A 87 11.41 -32.57 23.05
CA LEU A 87 10.67 -31.87 24.10
C LEU A 87 10.05 -32.86 25.11
N ALA A 88 10.18 -32.53 26.40
CA ALA A 88 9.57 -33.27 27.52
C ALA A 88 8.13 -32.87 27.81
N ALA A 89 7.73 -31.66 27.39
CA ALA A 89 6.43 -31.07 27.62
C ALA A 89 5.97 -30.31 26.37
N ASP A 90 4.66 -30.23 26.18
CA ASP A 90 4.07 -29.45 25.10
C ASP A 90 4.44 -27.97 25.28
N VAL A 91 4.65 -27.27 24.17
CA VAL A 91 4.99 -25.85 24.13
C VAL A 91 3.98 -25.17 23.22
N SER A 92 3.28 -24.17 23.73
CA SER A 92 2.34 -23.39 22.93
C SER A 92 3.07 -22.35 22.09
N GLU A 93 2.50 -22.01 20.95
CA GLU A 93 2.91 -20.87 20.13
C GLU A 93 3.15 -19.60 20.97
N GLY A 94 4.17 -18.82 20.60
CA GLY A 94 4.64 -17.63 21.33
C GLY A 94 5.43 -17.94 22.61
N THR A 95 5.47 -19.19 23.08
CA THR A 95 6.19 -19.56 24.31
C THR A 95 7.70 -19.61 24.08
N ARG A 96 8.46 -18.99 24.99
CA ARG A 96 9.93 -18.93 24.95
C ARG A 96 10.64 -20.05 25.73
N GLN A 97 9.92 -20.79 26.55
CA GLN A 97 10.51 -21.83 27.41
C GLN A 97 10.30 -23.22 26.81
N LEU A 98 11.40 -23.94 26.60
CA LEU A 98 11.41 -25.35 26.25
C LEU A 98 11.88 -26.18 27.44
N THR A 99 11.41 -27.41 27.56
CA THR A 99 12.00 -28.40 28.49
C THR A 99 12.40 -29.63 27.69
N LEU A 100 13.66 -30.05 27.78
CA LEU A 100 14.15 -31.25 27.08
C LEU A 100 13.96 -32.52 27.91
N ALA A 101 13.70 -33.64 27.23
CA ALA A 101 13.43 -34.94 27.88
C ALA A 101 14.69 -35.59 28.48
N ASP A 102 15.85 -35.29 27.89
CA ASP A 102 17.15 -35.79 28.29
C ASP A 102 18.12 -34.62 28.56
N GLY A 103 19.18 -34.90 29.31
CA GLY A 103 20.21 -33.90 29.59
C GLY A 103 20.98 -33.49 28.33
N HIS A 104 21.37 -32.22 28.26
CA HIS A 104 22.00 -31.59 27.10
C HIS A 104 23.30 -30.88 27.47
N ASP A 105 24.08 -30.50 26.45
CA ASP A 105 25.31 -29.68 26.57
C ASP A 105 25.14 -28.24 26.10
N LEU A 106 23.91 -27.82 25.80
CA LEU A 106 23.59 -26.47 25.34
C LEU A 106 24.08 -25.37 26.29
N GLN A 107 24.36 -24.20 25.73
CA GLN A 107 24.81 -23.00 26.42
C GLN A 107 24.05 -21.77 25.93
N ALA A 108 24.06 -20.70 26.73
CA ALA A 108 23.56 -19.41 26.26
C ALA A 108 24.37 -18.94 25.05
N GLY A 109 23.66 -18.47 24.02
CA GLY A 109 24.21 -18.10 22.71
C GLY A 109 24.11 -19.20 21.64
N ASP A 110 23.83 -20.46 22.01
CA ASP A 110 23.62 -21.52 21.01
C ASP A 110 22.38 -21.24 20.15
N THR A 111 22.47 -21.46 18.84
CA THR A 111 21.32 -21.42 17.92
C THR A 111 20.69 -22.80 17.83
N LEU A 112 19.38 -22.87 18.05
CA LEU A 112 18.60 -24.10 17.97
C LEU A 112 17.72 -24.11 16.73
N ARG A 113 17.62 -25.27 16.09
CA ARG A 113 16.50 -25.62 15.22
C ARG A 113 15.55 -26.53 15.98
N ILE A 114 14.27 -26.19 15.97
CA ILE A 114 13.19 -26.96 16.58
C ILE A 114 12.23 -27.34 15.46
N TRP A 115 11.78 -28.60 15.41
CA TRP A 115 10.82 -29.01 14.39
C TRP A 115 9.98 -30.21 14.80
N GLN A 116 8.80 -30.34 14.18
CA GLN A 116 7.93 -31.50 14.32
C GLN A 116 7.59 -32.07 12.95
N ASP A 117 7.79 -33.38 12.78
CA ASP A 117 7.48 -34.08 11.53
C ASP A 117 5.98 -33.95 11.18
N ASN A 118 5.68 -33.91 9.89
CA ASN A 118 4.30 -33.91 9.40
C ASN A 118 3.70 -35.33 9.53
N ASP A 119 2.44 -35.41 9.91
CA ASP A 119 1.68 -36.66 9.92
C ASP A 119 0.30 -36.49 9.28
N ASP A 120 -0.43 -37.60 9.11
CA ASP A 120 -1.74 -37.56 8.47
C ASP A 120 -2.76 -36.70 9.22
N ALA A 121 -2.67 -36.66 10.55
CA ALA A 121 -3.58 -35.85 11.36
C ALA A 121 -3.33 -34.36 11.14
N PHE A 122 -2.07 -33.95 11.02
CA PHE A 122 -1.70 -32.58 10.68
C PHE A 122 -2.16 -32.18 9.28
N PHE A 123 -1.93 -33.03 8.26
CA PHE A 123 -2.41 -32.74 6.91
C PHE A 123 -3.92 -32.64 6.81
N ASP A 124 -4.65 -33.52 7.51
CA ASP A 124 -6.11 -33.44 7.58
C ASP A 124 -6.58 -32.14 8.26
N ALA A 125 -5.84 -31.64 9.24
CA ALA A 125 -6.16 -30.41 9.95
C ALA A 125 -5.98 -29.16 9.08
N ILE A 126 -4.96 -29.13 8.21
CA ILE A 126 -4.69 -28.00 7.29
C ILE A 126 -5.38 -28.16 5.93
N GLY A 127 -6.22 -29.19 5.74
CA GLY A 127 -6.93 -29.42 4.48
C GLY A 127 -6.08 -29.92 3.32
N ASP A 128 -4.83 -30.37 3.55
CA ASP A 128 -3.98 -30.87 2.46
C ASP A 128 -4.42 -32.26 2.01
N THR A 129 -4.91 -32.32 0.77
CA THR A 129 -5.40 -33.55 0.13
C THR A 129 -4.47 -34.08 -0.97
N SER A 130 -3.40 -33.36 -1.32
CA SER A 130 -2.64 -33.61 -2.55
C SER A 130 -1.13 -33.72 -2.32
N TRP A 131 -0.51 -32.75 -1.64
CA TRP A 131 0.94 -32.66 -1.53
C TRP A 131 1.49 -33.65 -0.50
N ARG A 132 1.00 -33.59 0.74
CA ARG A 132 1.22 -34.52 1.88
C ARG A 132 2.63 -35.08 1.97
N LYS A 133 3.67 -34.24 1.86
CA LYS A 133 5.08 -34.66 1.91
C LYS A 133 5.59 -34.73 3.35
N VAL A 134 6.20 -35.85 3.71
CA VAL A 134 6.71 -36.07 5.06
C VAL A 134 8.22 -35.86 5.15
N GLN A 135 8.97 -36.36 4.17
CA GLN A 135 10.42 -36.36 4.25
C GLN A 135 11.01 -35.03 3.78
N TYR A 136 11.86 -34.41 4.61
CA TYR A 136 12.53 -33.13 4.34
C TYR A 136 11.59 -31.96 4.05
N ALA A 137 10.36 -32.06 4.53
CA ALA A 137 9.28 -31.13 4.24
C ALA A 137 8.57 -30.65 5.52
N GLU A 138 9.27 -30.72 6.67
CA GLU A 138 8.71 -30.34 7.96
C GLU A 138 8.21 -28.89 7.90
N LEU A 139 6.90 -28.69 8.06
CA LEU A 139 6.22 -27.40 7.96
C LEU A 139 6.12 -26.66 9.29
N ARG A 140 6.35 -27.38 10.40
CA ARG A 140 6.40 -26.83 11.75
C ARG A 140 7.85 -26.78 12.20
N THR A 141 8.48 -25.64 11.98
CA THR A 141 9.90 -25.41 12.21
C THR A 141 10.10 -24.09 12.95
N SER A 142 11.22 -23.97 13.66
CA SER A 142 11.61 -22.74 14.35
C SER A 142 13.12 -22.68 14.45
N MET A 143 13.67 -21.46 14.38
CA MET A 143 15.03 -21.16 14.79
C MET A 143 15.00 -20.10 15.89
N ALA A 144 15.83 -20.30 16.92
CA ALA A 144 15.93 -19.36 18.04
C ALA A 144 17.26 -19.53 18.75
N ARG A 145 17.74 -18.45 19.40
CA ARG A 145 18.96 -18.50 20.22
C ARG A 145 18.62 -18.79 21.68
N VAL A 146 19.49 -19.53 22.35
CA VAL A 146 19.37 -19.79 23.78
C VAL A 146 19.77 -18.54 24.56
N GLU A 147 18.83 -17.93 25.27
CA GLU A 147 19.08 -16.81 26.18
C GLU A 147 19.65 -17.31 27.52
N SER A 148 19.02 -18.33 28.11
CA SER A 148 19.46 -18.89 29.41
C SER A 148 19.01 -20.32 29.62
N ILE A 149 19.64 -21.01 30.58
CA ILE A 149 19.39 -22.41 30.91
C ILE A 149 19.27 -22.58 32.43
N GLU A 150 18.21 -23.26 32.87
CA GLU A 150 18.00 -23.70 34.24
C GLU A 150 17.67 -25.20 34.28
N GLY A 151 18.68 -26.03 34.53
CA GLY A 151 18.52 -27.49 34.47
C GLY A 151 18.25 -27.94 33.04
N ASP A 152 17.11 -28.61 32.82
CA ASP A 152 16.65 -29.07 31.50
C ASP A 152 15.70 -28.07 30.83
N THR A 153 15.47 -26.91 31.45
CA THR A 153 14.64 -25.82 30.92
C THR A 153 15.51 -24.78 30.21
N ILE A 154 15.16 -24.50 28.96
CA ILE A 154 15.85 -23.58 28.06
C ILE A 154 14.93 -22.39 27.82
N THR A 155 15.44 -21.18 28.00
CA THR A 155 14.74 -19.96 27.58
C THR A 155 15.34 -19.47 26.27
N LEU A 156 14.49 -19.33 25.26
CA LEU A 156 14.82 -18.82 23.92
C LEU A 156 14.73 -17.29 23.88
N ASP A 157 15.45 -16.67 22.94
CA ASP A 157 15.37 -15.23 22.66
C ASP A 157 13.99 -14.80 22.12
N ARG A 158 13.30 -15.70 21.42
CA ARG A 158 11.95 -15.51 20.86
C ARG A 158 10.99 -16.66 21.16
N GLY A 159 9.71 -16.44 20.92
CA GLY A 159 8.68 -17.46 21.06
C GLY A 159 8.76 -18.49 19.93
N VAL A 160 8.29 -19.71 20.16
CA VAL A 160 8.12 -20.67 19.06
C VAL A 160 6.92 -20.28 18.18
N PRO A 161 7.01 -20.39 16.85
CA PRO A 161 5.97 -19.99 15.91
C PRO A 161 4.87 -21.04 15.72
N PHE A 162 4.94 -22.17 16.43
CA PHE A 162 3.92 -23.21 16.37
C PHE A 162 3.72 -23.85 17.73
N ASP A 163 2.51 -24.39 17.94
CA ASP A 163 2.30 -25.40 18.96
C ASP A 163 3.16 -26.64 18.67
N PHE A 164 3.96 -27.05 19.65
CA PHE A 164 4.87 -28.19 19.58
C PHE A 164 4.51 -29.25 20.62
N GLU A 165 4.39 -30.51 20.18
CA GLU A 165 4.03 -31.63 21.06
C GLU A 165 5.26 -32.29 21.70
N ALA A 166 5.12 -32.66 22.97
CA ALA A 166 6.09 -33.46 23.72
C ALA A 166 6.34 -34.82 23.06
N GLY A 167 7.59 -35.25 23.00
CA GLY A 167 8.00 -36.55 22.45
C GLY A 167 7.77 -36.72 20.93
N LYS A 168 7.36 -35.66 20.24
CA LYS A 168 7.33 -35.59 18.76
C LYS A 168 8.26 -34.52 18.21
N THR A 169 8.43 -33.44 18.98
CA THR A 169 9.23 -32.29 18.58
C THR A 169 10.70 -32.53 18.87
N GLN A 170 11.52 -32.32 17.85
CA GLN A 170 12.96 -32.55 17.82
C GLN A 170 13.69 -31.21 17.96
N VAL A 171 14.80 -31.22 18.69
CA VAL A 171 15.66 -30.04 18.92
C VAL A 171 17.09 -30.38 18.54
N ALA A 172 17.74 -29.52 17.75
CA ALA A 172 19.14 -29.64 17.38
C ALA A 172 19.86 -28.30 17.51
N ARG A 173 21.10 -28.34 18.03
CA ARG A 173 22.03 -27.20 17.95
C ARG A 173 22.54 -27.07 16.51
N MET A 174 22.53 -25.87 15.97
CA MET A 174 23.11 -25.53 14.68
C MET A 174 24.49 -24.91 14.86
N GLU A 175 25.43 -25.27 13.98
CA GLU A 175 26.74 -24.63 13.87
C GLU A 175 26.64 -23.57 12.75
N THR A 176 25.93 -22.49 13.04
CA THR A 176 25.56 -21.46 12.07
C THR A 176 26.75 -20.64 11.58
N VAL A 177 26.63 -20.08 10.37
CA VAL A 177 27.52 -19.02 9.89
C VAL A 177 26.90 -17.68 10.28
N ASP A 178 27.60 -16.97 11.16
CA ASP A 178 27.06 -15.80 11.85
C ASP A 178 27.77 -14.52 11.41
N ASN A 179 27.04 -13.41 11.37
CA ASN A 179 27.62 -12.07 11.22
C ASN A 179 28.56 -11.96 10.00
N VAL A 180 28.04 -12.38 8.83
CA VAL A 180 28.70 -12.23 7.54
C VAL A 180 28.06 -11.08 6.77
N THR A 181 28.89 -10.24 6.15
CA THR A 181 28.44 -9.15 5.27
C THR A 181 28.84 -9.41 3.83
N LEU A 182 27.90 -9.33 2.91
CA LEU A 182 28.15 -9.25 1.47
C LEU A 182 27.64 -7.89 0.99
N GLU A 183 28.46 -7.09 0.32
CA GLU A 183 28.05 -5.72 -0.05
C GLU A 183 28.68 -5.25 -1.36
N GLY A 184 27.91 -4.56 -2.21
CA GLY A 184 28.43 -3.69 -3.26
C GLY A 184 29.09 -4.39 -4.45
N PHE A 185 28.42 -5.37 -5.06
CA PHE A 185 28.91 -6.03 -6.29
C PHE A 185 27.82 -6.69 -7.13
N SER A 186 28.08 -6.88 -8.42
CA SER A 186 27.23 -7.68 -9.32
C SER A 186 27.77 -9.10 -9.49
N VAL A 187 26.87 -10.07 -9.68
CA VAL A 187 27.17 -11.46 -10.04
C VAL A 187 26.64 -11.73 -11.45
N ASP A 188 27.56 -12.01 -12.38
CA ASP A 188 27.30 -12.21 -13.80
C ASP A 188 27.70 -13.63 -14.25
N PHE A 189 27.21 -14.06 -15.42
CA PHE A 189 27.43 -15.41 -15.96
C PHE A 189 27.75 -15.40 -17.46
N THR A 190 28.53 -16.38 -17.92
CA THR A 190 28.83 -16.58 -19.35
C THR A 190 27.69 -17.26 -20.15
N LEU A 191 26.44 -16.86 -19.92
CA LEU A 191 25.24 -17.50 -20.50
C LEU A 191 24.55 -16.68 -21.61
N GLY A 192 24.82 -15.38 -21.70
CA GLY A 192 24.08 -14.44 -22.55
C GLY A 192 22.85 -13.89 -21.82
N THR A 193 21.82 -13.44 -22.56
CA THR A 193 20.62 -12.81 -21.98
C THR A 193 19.37 -13.68 -22.19
N PRO A 194 18.61 -14.00 -21.13
CA PRO A 194 17.39 -14.78 -21.21
C PRO A 194 16.22 -13.95 -21.76
N ALA A 195 15.20 -14.64 -22.28
CA ALA A 195 13.97 -13.98 -22.74
C ALA A 195 13.02 -13.75 -21.54
N PRO A 196 12.56 -12.50 -21.27
CA PRO A 196 11.70 -12.19 -20.12
C PRO A 196 10.39 -13.00 -20.07
N GLY A 197 9.67 -13.11 -21.20
CA GLY A 197 8.38 -13.82 -21.26
C GLY A 197 8.44 -15.34 -21.55
N THR A 198 9.60 -15.99 -21.42
CA THR A 198 9.73 -17.45 -21.63
C THR A 198 9.74 -18.21 -20.31
N PHE A 199 8.62 -18.83 -19.94
CA PHE A 199 8.49 -19.64 -18.71
C PHE A 199 8.82 -21.12 -18.93
N GLU A 200 10.01 -21.38 -19.49
CA GLU A 200 10.54 -22.72 -19.71
C GLU A 200 11.93 -22.84 -19.10
N ASN A 201 12.38 -24.07 -18.85
CA ASN A 201 13.79 -24.30 -18.53
C ASN A 201 14.57 -24.38 -19.84
N THR A 202 15.57 -23.51 -20.00
CA THR A 202 16.39 -23.45 -21.22
C THR A 202 17.78 -24.04 -21.03
N LEU A 203 18.22 -24.23 -19.77
CA LEU A 203 19.51 -24.77 -19.36
C LEU A 203 19.31 -25.92 -18.36
N ASP A 204 19.03 -27.13 -18.88
CA ASP A 204 18.69 -28.32 -18.09
C ASP A 204 19.69 -28.67 -16.97
N GLU A 205 20.98 -28.42 -17.18
CA GLU A 205 22.04 -28.74 -16.20
C GLU A 205 22.10 -27.73 -15.04
N LEU A 206 21.46 -26.56 -15.17
CA LEU A 206 21.56 -25.44 -14.23
C LEU A 206 20.22 -25.09 -13.58
N THR A 207 19.21 -25.98 -13.64
CA THR A 207 17.88 -25.68 -13.08
C THR A 207 17.92 -25.43 -11.58
N GLY A 208 18.77 -26.15 -10.84
CA GLY A 208 18.90 -26.00 -9.39
C GLY A 208 19.94 -24.98 -8.93
N PHE A 209 20.49 -24.17 -9.84
CA PHE A 209 21.57 -23.23 -9.53
C PHE A 209 21.07 -22.02 -8.72
N ASN A 210 21.83 -21.56 -7.74
CA ASN A 210 21.52 -20.40 -6.90
C ASN A 210 22.66 -19.38 -6.98
N ALA A 211 22.44 -18.16 -7.46
CA ALA A 211 23.53 -17.19 -7.56
C ALA A 211 24.11 -16.88 -6.16
N VAL A 212 23.25 -16.49 -5.21
CA VAL A 212 23.61 -16.25 -3.82
C VAL A 212 22.76 -17.15 -2.91
N LEU A 213 23.41 -18.10 -2.26
CA LEU A 213 22.76 -19.09 -1.39
C LEU A 213 23.20 -18.92 0.06
N LEU A 214 22.28 -18.54 0.94
CA LEU A 214 22.48 -18.58 2.37
C LEU A 214 21.87 -19.85 2.93
N THR A 215 22.65 -20.61 3.69
CA THR A 215 22.07 -21.73 4.44
C THR A 215 22.63 -21.93 5.84
N GLY A 216 21.74 -21.98 6.84
CA GLY A 216 22.12 -22.09 8.25
C GLY A 216 22.89 -20.87 8.74
N THR A 217 22.35 -19.68 8.53
CA THR A 217 23.03 -18.42 8.88
C THR A 217 22.25 -17.63 9.93
N THR A 218 22.96 -16.80 10.69
CA THR A 218 22.34 -15.81 11.57
C THR A 218 22.99 -14.43 11.41
N ASP A 219 22.21 -13.36 11.61
CA ASP A 219 22.69 -11.97 11.60
C ASP A 219 23.48 -11.60 10.32
N THR A 220 23.11 -12.17 9.17
CA THR A 220 23.76 -11.88 7.88
C THR A 220 23.30 -10.54 7.33
N ARG A 221 24.21 -9.79 6.71
CA ARG A 221 23.90 -8.53 6.04
C ARG A 221 24.23 -8.63 4.56
N LEU A 222 23.26 -8.38 3.70
CA LEU A 222 23.45 -8.26 2.26
C LEU A 222 23.03 -6.86 1.85
N SER A 223 23.84 -6.15 1.06
CA SER A 223 23.43 -4.85 0.55
C SER A 223 24.03 -4.51 -0.81
N ASP A 224 23.29 -3.82 -1.69
CA ASP A 224 23.80 -3.35 -2.99
C ASP A 224 24.41 -4.50 -3.82
N ILE A 225 23.60 -5.55 -4.07
CA ILE A 225 24.02 -6.73 -4.84
C ILE A 225 23.06 -6.95 -6.01
N GLN A 226 23.62 -7.08 -7.21
CA GLN A 226 22.88 -7.40 -8.43
C GLN A 226 23.19 -8.81 -8.92
N VAL A 227 22.18 -9.57 -9.32
CA VAL A 227 22.35 -10.82 -10.07
C VAL A 227 21.79 -10.63 -11.47
N ASN A 228 22.66 -10.69 -12.48
CA ASN A 228 22.28 -10.44 -13.87
C ASN A 228 22.30 -11.72 -14.71
N ASP A 229 21.24 -11.93 -15.49
CA ASP A 229 21.09 -13.02 -16.46
C ASP A 229 21.40 -14.39 -15.85
N GLY A 230 20.86 -14.63 -14.65
CA GLY A 230 21.16 -15.77 -13.81
C GLY A 230 20.65 -17.11 -14.37
N PRO A 231 21.27 -18.25 -13.98
CA PRO A 231 20.84 -19.54 -14.50
C PRO A 231 19.45 -19.97 -13.99
N SER A 232 19.13 -19.70 -12.73
CA SER A 232 17.86 -20.06 -12.08
C SER A 232 17.53 -19.09 -10.93
N THR A 233 17.71 -19.50 -9.66
CA THR A 233 17.39 -18.65 -8.50
C THR A 233 18.50 -17.63 -8.24
N ALA A 234 18.15 -16.36 -8.05
CA ALA A 234 19.11 -15.31 -7.75
C ALA A 234 19.52 -15.36 -6.27
N PHE A 235 18.59 -15.14 -5.35
CA PHE A 235 18.85 -15.14 -3.91
C PHE A 235 18.00 -16.19 -3.21
N ARG A 236 18.65 -17.02 -2.38
CA ARG A 236 17.95 -18.02 -1.57
C ARG A 236 18.39 -17.97 -0.11
N PHE A 237 17.41 -17.82 0.78
CA PHE A 237 17.58 -17.75 2.22
C PHE A 237 17.03 -19.04 2.84
N SER A 238 17.91 -19.95 3.24
CA SER A 238 17.52 -21.29 3.70
C SER A 238 17.94 -21.59 5.14
N ARG A 239 17.03 -21.60 6.11
CA ARG A 239 17.36 -21.67 7.55
C ARG A 239 18.19 -20.47 7.99
N THR A 240 17.59 -19.30 7.86
CA THR A 240 18.17 -18.00 8.19
C THR A 240 17.44 -17.40 9.38
N LEU A 241 18.18 -16.77 10.29
CA LEU A 241 17.63 -16.08 11.46
C LEU A 241 18.15 -14.64 11.48
N ASP A 242 17.25 -13.67 11.54
CA ASP A 242 17.56 -12.24 11.52
C ASP A 242 18.46 -11.79 10.35
N PRO A 243 18.25 -12.23 9.10
CA PRO A 243 18.95 -11.64 7.96
C PRO A 243 18.50 -10.19 7.75
N VAL A 244 19.42 -9.32 7.33
CA VAL A 244 19.13 -7.98 6.80
C VAL A 244 19.61 -7.94 5.36
N ALA A 245 18.73 -7.64 4.43
CA ALA A 245 18.98 -7.62 2.99
C ALA A 245 18.42 -6.32 2.40
N GLU A 246 19.28 -5.44 1.93
CA GLU A 246 18.90 -4.10 1.46
C GLU A 246 19.34 -3.94 0.00
N ASP A 247 18.53 -3.33 -0.86
CA ASP A 247 18.92 -2.97 -2.24
C ASP A 247 19.50 -4.18 -3.03
N LEU A 248 18.78 -5.31 -3.00
CA LEU A 248 19.14 -6.49 -3.78
C LEU A 248 18.34 -6.51 -5.08
N GLU A 249 19.01 -6.76 -6.20
CA GLU A 249 18.37 -6.75 -7.51
C GLU A 249 18.59 -8.08 -8.26
N ALA A 250 17.54 -8.60 -8.89
CA ALA A 250 17.59 -9.81 -9.72
C ALA A 250 17.00 -9.55 -11.12
N HIS A 251 17.86 -9.60 -12.15
CA HIS A 251 17.45 -9.30 -13.52
C HIS A 251 17.68 -10.51 -14.44
N GLY A 252 16.58 -11.13 -14.86
CA GLY A 252 16.56 -12.18 -15.87
C GLY A 252 17.01 -13.55 -15.34
N ALA A 253 16.20 -14.57 -15.61
CA ALA A 253 16.56 -15.97 -15.37
C ALA A 253 16.37 -16.83 -16.63
N PHE A 254 17.33 -17.73 -16.89
CA PHE A 254 17.26 -18.70 -17.99
C PHE A 254 16.29 -19.85 -17.73
N ASN A 255 16.20 -20.31 -16.49
CA ASN A 255 15.32 -21.41 -16.12
C ASN A 255 14.11 -20.91 -15.34
N LYS A 256 12.96 -20.79 -16.03
CA LYS A 256 11.68 -20.33 -15.47
C LYS A 256 10.54 -21.32 -15.66
N GLY A 257 10.90 -22.58 -15.93
CA GLY A 257 9.95 -23.65 -16.22
C GLY A 257 9.49 -24.42 -14.99
N SER A 258 8.74 -25.50 -15.25
CA SER A 258 8.26 -26.42 -14.22
C SER A 258 9.42 -27.01 -13.40
N GLY A 259 9.19 -27.23 -12.10
CA GLY A 259 10.17 -27.81 -11.18
C GLY A 259 10.64 -26.84 -10.09
N GLY A 260 10.23 -25.57 -10.17
CA GLY A 260 10.45 -24.55 -9.15
C GLY A 260 11.78 -23.81 -9.31
N ASN A 261 11.90 -23.03 -10.39
CA ASN A 261 13.12 -22.36 -10.83
C ASN A 261 12.86 -20.89 -11.18
N GLY A 262 13.91 -20.07 -11.19
CA GLY A 262 13.84 -18.70 -11.71
C GLY A 262 13.29 -17.69 -10.71
N TYR A 263 13.58 -17.86 -9.42
CA TYR A 263 13.09 -16.99 -8.36
C TYR A 263 14.07 -15.84 -8.12
N ALA A 264 13.56 -14.61 -7.95
CA ALA A 264 14.40 -13.51 -7.50
C ALA A 264 14.85 -13.76 -6.06
N PHE A 265 13.88 -13.90 -5.16
CA PHE A 265 14.11 -14.08 -3.73
C PHE A 265 13.30 -15.28 -3.23
N GLU A 266 13.99 -16.33 -2.74
CA GLU A 266 13.34 -17.49 -2.14
C GLU A 266 13.59 -17.52 -0.62
N LEU A 267 12.53 -17.37 0.16
CA LEU A 267 12.52 -17.58 1.60
C LEU A 267 12.11 -19.02 1.91
N HIS A 268 13.05 -19.78 2.48
CA HIS A 268 12.90 -21.19 2.75
C HIS A 268 13.33 -21.50 4.20
N GLU A 269 12.40 -21.42 5.14
CA GLU A 269 12.74 -21.52 6.57
C GLU A 269 13.52 -20.26 7.03
N SER A 270 13.07 -19.07 6.64
CA SER A 270 13.60 -17.77 7.09
C SER A 270 12.78 -17.24 8.26
N TYR A 271 13.45 -16.69 9.28
CA TYR A 271 12.82 -16.17 10.49
C TYR A 271 13.27 -14.75 10.78
N ASP A 272 12.29 -13.88 11.01
CA ASP A 272 12.49 -12.52 11.52
C ASP A 272 13.50 -11.71 10.67
N GLY A 273 13.46 -11.90 9.35
CA GLY A 273 14.31 -11.21 8.39
C GLY A 273 13.76 -9.86 7.96
N GLN A 274 14.66 -8.93 7.65
CA GLN A 274 14.34 -7.61 7.08
C GLN A 274 14.86 -7.55 5.65
N PHE A 275 13.97 -7.28 4.72
CA PHE A 275 14.28 -7.16 3.29
C PHE A 275 13.76 -5.81 2.81
N THR A 276 14.61 -4.93 2.30
CA THR A 276 14.19 -3.58 1.86
C THR A 276 14.80 -3.24 0.50
N GLY A 277 14.11 -2.42 -0.27
CA GLY A 277 14.60 -2.02 -1.60
C GLY A 277 14.79 -3.19 -2.56
N LEU A 278 14.03 -4.28 -2.44
CA LEU A 278 14.18 -5.42 -3.35
C LEU A 278 13.68 -5.06 -4.75
N GLU A 279 14.45 -5.40 -5.78
CA GLU A 279 14.05 -5.22 -7.17
C GLU A 279 14.19 -6.50 -7.97
N ASP A 280 13.22 -6.78 -8.85
CA ASP A 280 13.39 -7.83 -9.84
C ASP A 280 12.71 -7.55 -11.18
N SER A 281 13.26 -8.16 -12.23
CA SER A 281 12.69 -8.09 -13.57
C SER A 281 13.01 -9.35 -14.37
N GLY A 282 12.10 -9.80 -15.22
CA GLY A 282 12.40 -10.91 -16.15
C GLY A 282 12.59 -12.27 -15.45
N MET A 283 12.20 -12.37 -14.17
CA MET A 283 12.25 -13.58 -13.36
C MET A 283 11.00 -14.46 -13.61
N ARG A 284 10.84 -15.56 -12.88
CA ARG A 284 9.60 -16.34 -12.86
C ARG A 284 8.67 -15.84 -11.75
N HIS A 285 9.23 -15.65 -10.56
CA HIS A 285 8.57 -15.14 -9.37
C HIS A 285 9.50 -14.15 -8.69
N SER A 286 8.92 -13.12 -8.07
CA SER A 286 9.65 -12.11 -7.31
C SER A 286 10.09 -12.70 -5.96
N LEU A 287 9.24 -12.54 -4.95
CA LEU A 287 9.42 -13.10 -3.61
C LEU A 287 8.61 -14.38 -3.44
N VAL A 288 9.30 -15.47 -3.12
CA VAL A 288 8.69 -16.81 -2.95
C VAL A 288 8.86 -17.28 -1.52
N PHE A 289 7.73 -17.61 -0.88
CA PHE A 289 7.68 -18.37 0.37
C PHE A 289 7.57 -19.87 0.03
N ALA A 290 8.64 -20.63 0.26
CA ALA A 290 8.88 -21.91 -0.41
C ALA A 290 7.95 -23.06 0.03
N SER A 291 7.43 -23.83 -0.94
CA SER A 291 6.46 -24.94 -0.77
C SER A 291 6.73 -26.03 0.29
N TRP A 292 7.98 -26.16 0.76
CA TRP A 292 8.46 -27.31 1.53
C TRP A 292 8.79 -26.98 2.98
N ARG A 293 8.75 -25.70 3.34
CA ARG A 293 9.10 -25.14 4.64
C ARG A 293 8.20 -23.96 4.92
N SER A 294 8.28 -23.45 6.14
CA SER A 294 7.57 -22.23 6.53
C SER A 294 8.59 -21.19 6.94
N SER A 295 8.41 -19.98 6.45
CA SER A 295 9.13 -18.78 6.85
C SER A 295 8.18 -17.90 7.67
N VAL A 296 8.68 -17.28 8.72
CA VAL A 296 7.85 -16.63 9.75
C VAL A 296 8.46 -15.29 10.16
N GLY A 297 7.62 -14.27 10.37
CA GLY A 297 8.07 -13.00 10.94
C GLY A 297 8.91 -12.13 10.01
N ASN A 298 8.95 -12.41 8.70
CA ASN A 298 9.79 -11.64 7.78
C ASN A 298 9.06 -10.35 7.35
N GLU A 299 9.79 -9.24 7.32
CA GLU A 299 9.34 -7.94 6.81
C GLU A 299 10.04 -7.68 5.47
N ALA A 300 9.27 -7.49 4.40
CA ALA A 300 9.81 -7.27 3.06
C ALA A 300 9.21 -6.05 2.37
N GLU A 301 10.06 -5.19 1.82
CA GLU A 301 9.69 -4.11 0.90
C GLU A 301 10.28 -4.40 -0.48
N ILE A 302 9.41 -4.51 -1.48
CA ILE A 302 9.76 -4.68 -2.89
C ILE A 302 9.60 -3.31 -3.56
N ALA A 303 10.71 -2.69 -3.91
CA ALA A 303 10.73 -1.39 -4.58
C ALA A 303 10.20 -1.48 -6.01
N PHE A 304 10.53 -2.57 -6.73
CA PHE A 304 10.01 -2.82 -8.07
C PHE A 304 9.94 -4.32 -8.39
N THR A 305 8.85 -4.74 -9.01
CA THR A 305 8.76 -6.07 -9.62
C THR A 305 7.93 -6.07 -10.90
N ASP A 306 8.29 -6.93 -11.85
CA ASP A 306 7.42 -7.34 -12.96
C ASP A 306 6.76 -8.72 -12.72
N ARG A 307 6.86 -9.27 -11.50
CA ARG A 307 6.42 -10.62 -11.13
C ARG A 307 5.57 -10.63 -9.86
N ASP A 308 5.25 -11.82 -9.40
CA ASP A 308 4.35 -12.08 -8.29
C ASP A 308 5.07 -12.25 -6.96
N VAL A 309 4.38 -11.84 -5.90
CA VAL A 309 4.62 -12.35 -4.55
C VAL A 309 3.90 -13.69 -4.43
N ASN A 310 4.62 -14.74 -4.03
CA ASN A 310 4.13 -16.10 -4.17
C ASN A 310 4.31 -16.93 -2.90
N PHE A 311 3.20 -17.20 -2.22
CA PHE A 311 3.08 -18.22 -1.19
C PHE A 311 2.85 -19.58 -1.83
N HIS A 312 3.96 -20.21 -2.21
CA HIS A 312 4.02 -21.49 -2.92
C HIS A 312 3.41 -22.66 -2.12
N GLY A 313 3.24 -22.47 -0.82
CA GLY A 313 2.63 -23.41 0.10
C GLY A 313 3.46 -23.60 1.36
N GLY A 314 2.81 -23.87 2.49
CA GLY A 314 3.51 -23.97 3.76
C GLY A 314 2.62 -23.51 4.91
N ARG A 315 3.22 -23.31 6.06
CA ARG A 315 2.58 -22.63 7.19
C ARG A 315 3.28 -21.30 7.46
N ASP A 316 3.62 -20.59 6.40
CA ASP A 316 4.14 -19.22 6.48
C ASP A 316 3.10 -18.34 7.17
N HIS A 317 3.53 -17.56 8.16
CA HIS A 317 2.68 -16.66 8.93
C HIS A 317 3.50 -15.51 9.53
N ASP A 318 2.82 -14.46 9.95
CA ASP A 318 3.41 -13.23 10.51
C ASP A 318 4.44 -12.58 9.57
N ASN A 319 4.36 -12.84 8.27
CA ASN A 319 5.17 -12.13 7.29
C ASN A 319 4.38 -10.91 6.78
N SER A 320 5.06 -9.78 6.60
CA SER A 320 4.52 -8.57 5.99
C SER A 320 5.31 -8.22 4.75
N VAL A 321 4.62 -7.99 3.63
CA VAL A 321 5.21 -7.63 2.34
C VAL A 321 4.56 -6.36 1.81
N ARG A 322 5.33 -5.29 1.63
CA ARG A 322 4.89 -4.07 0.96
C ARG A 322 5.52 -4.01 -0.43
N VAL A 323 4.70 -3.89 -1.46
CA VAL A 323 5.15 -3.76 -2.85
C VAL A 323 4.91 -2.33 -3.30
N LEU A 324 5.98 -1.54 -3.39
CA LEU A 324 5.88 -0.13 -3.81
C LEU A 324 5.44 -0.03 -5.27
N ARG A 325 5.99 -0.88 -6.14
CA ARG A 325 5.69 -0.86 -7.57
C ARG A 325 5.69 -2.25 -8.17
N SER A 326 4.54 -2.65 -8.70
CA SER A 326 4.36 -3.88 -9.46
C SER A 326 3.82 -3.54 -10.85
N GLU A 327 4.59 -3.86 -11.90
CA GLU A 327 4.21 -3.58 -13.29
C GLU A 327 4.25 -4.86 -14.12
N ARG A 328 3.09 -5.49 -14.26
CA ARG A 328 2.94 -6.73 -15.02
C ARG A 328 2.74 -6.42 -16.50
N ASP A 329 3.54 -7.06 -17.35
CA ASP A 329 3.35 -7.02 -18.81
C ASP A 329 2.41 -8.16 -19.23
N PRO A 330 1.17 -7.88 -19.67
CA PRO A 330 0.20 -8.92 -20.03
C PRO A 330 0.66 -9.80 -21.21
N GLU A 331 1.54 -9.30 -22.09
CA GLU A 331 2.13 -10.09 -23.16
C GLU A 331 3.17 -11.08 -22.64
N ALA A 332 3.93 -10.69 -21.61
CA ALA A 332 5.02 -11.46 -21.04
C ALA A 332 4.62 -12.30 -19.82
N ASP A 333 3.46 -12.06 -19.20
CA ASP A 333 3.11 -12.63 -17.90
C ASP A 333 1.89 -13.55 -17.98
N ALA A 334 2.12 -14.86 -18.15
CA ALA A 334 1.05 -15.88 -18.29
C ALA A 334 0.80 -16.70 -17.04
N LEU A 335 1.64 -16.52 -16.04
CA LEU A 335 1.94 -17.61 -15.13
C LEU A 335 1.13 -17.53 -13.86
N SER A 336 1.02 -16.34 -13.25
CA SER A 336 0.38 -16.12 -11.96
C SER A 336 -0.25 -14.73 -11.88
N SER A 337 -1.07 -14.52 -10.86
CA SER A 337 -1.59 -13.23 -10.40
C SER A 337 -0.46 -12.38 -9.80
N ALA A 338 -0.72 -11.12 -9.43
CA ALA A 338 0.14 -10.22 -8.65
C ALA A 338 0.51 -10.83 -7.30
N LEU A 339 -0.48 -11.39 -6.60
CA LEU A 339 -0.33 -12.18 -5.39
C LEU A 339 -0.86 -13.59 -5.64
N TYR A 340 -0.05 -14.61 -5.36
CA TYR A 340 -0.49 -16.00 -5.38
C TYR A 340 -0.37 -16.63 -4.00
N VAL A 341 -1.50 -17.13 -3.48
CA VAL A 341 -1.56 -17.96 -2.27
C VAL A 341 -2.04 -19.35 -2.64
N ASN A 342 -1.27 -20.38 -2.27
CA ASN A 342 -1.67 -21.76 -2.50
C ASN A 342 -2.80 -22.18 -1.55
N GLU A 343 -4.04 -22.25 -2.05
CA GLU A 343 -5.21 -22.71 -1.29
C GLU A 343 -5.37 -24.24 -1.20
N GLY A 344 -4.45 -25.01 -1.80
CA GLY A 344 -4.43 -26.46 -1.77
C GLY A 344 -4.86 -27.17 -3.06
N GLY A 345 -4.93 -28.51 -2.99
CA GLY A 345 -5.26 -29.36 -4.14
C GLY A 345 -4.13 -29.51 -5.18
N VAL A 346 -3.05 -28.75 -5.06
CA VAL A 346 -1.88 -28.80 -5.93
C VAL A 346 -0.83 -29.80 -5.46
N SER A 347 0.03 -30.25 -6.38
CA SER A 347 1.03 -31.30 -6.07
C SER A 347 2.37 -30.75 -5.57
N PHE A 348 2.55 -29.43 -5.52
CA PHE A 348 3.86 -28.81 -5.32
C PHE A 348 4.07 -28.19 -3.92
N GLY A 349 3.01 -27.82 -3.19
CA GLY A 349 3.10 -27.34 -1.80
C GLY A 349 1.81 -27.59 -1.00
N ALA A 350 1.91 -27.53 0.32
CA ALA A 350 0.75 -27.56 1.23
C ALA A 350 -0.07 -26.26 1.15
N PRO A 351 -1.34 -26.25 1.59
CA PRO A 351 -2.12 -25.02 1.64
C PRO A 351 -1.52 -24.01 2.63
N THR A 352 -1.38 -22.76 2.19
CA THR A 352 -1.07 -21.60 3.03
C THR A 352 -2.38 -20.91 3.42
N ASP A 353 -2.44 -20.41 4.65
CA ASP A 353 -3.57 -19.61 5.13
C ASP A 353 -3.44 -18.17 4.61
N PRO A 354 -4.38 -17.66 3.79
CA PRO A 354 -4.27 -16.34 3.20
C PRO A 354 -4.32 -15.21 4.24
N GLU A 355 -4.95 -15.44 5.40
CA GLU A 355 -5.06 -14.43 6.47
C GLU A 355 -3.83 -14.40 7.41
N ALA A 356 -2.91 -15.35 7.26
CA ALA A 356 -1.76 -15.47 8.16
C ALA A 356 -0.59 -14.54 7.79
N ASN A 357 -0.65 -13.89 6.64
CA ASN A 357 0.39 -12.99 6.14
C ASN A 357 -0.26 -11.74 5.56
N GLU A 358 0.47 -10.64 5.57
CA GLU A 358 0.04 -9.37 5.00
C GLU A 358 0.82 -9.09 3.72
N VAL A 359 0.11 -8.75 2.64
CA VAL A 359 0.73 -8.25 1.41
C VAL A 359 -0.07 -7.06 0.93
N VAL A 360 0.58 -5.91 0.78
CA VAL A 360 -0.03 -4.67 0.31
C VAL A 360 0.72 -4.08 -0.89
N PHE A 361 0.01 -3.38 -1.77
CA PHE A 361 0.54 -2.79 -3.01
C PHE A 361 0.25 -1.28 -3.08
N ASP A 362 1.23 -0.47 -3.46
CA ASP A 362 1.03 0.99 -3.57
C ASP A 362 0.74 1.41 -5.02
N TYR A 363 1.54 0.93 -5.97
CA TYR A 363 1.34 1.14 -7.40
C TYR A 363 1.33 -0.21 -8.11
N LEU A 364 0.18 -0.58 -8.68
CA LEU A 364 -0.02 -1.85 -9.36
C LEU A 364 -0.55 -1.65 -10.78
N ILE A 365 0.11 -2.28 -11.75
CA ILE A 365 -0.49 -2.72 -13.00
C ILE A 365 -0.54 -4.25 -12.95
N GLY A 366 -1.75 -4.78 -12.81
CA GLY A 366 -2.07 -6.18 -12.59
C GLY A 366 -1.88 -7.05 -13.83
N SER A 367 -2.08 -8.34 -13.62
CA SER A 367 -1.77 -9.38 -14.57
C SER A 367 -2.89 -9.56 -15.60
N ARG A 368 -2.92 -10.72 -16.26
CA ARG A 368 -4.04 -11.15 -17.12
C ARG A 368 -4.91 -12.24 -16.48
N ARG A 369 -4.77 -12.41 -15.18
CA ARG A 369 -5.52 -13.36 -14.37
C ARG A 369 -6.31 -12.57 -13.36
N ASP A 370 -7.33 -13.25 -12.83
CA ASP A 370 -8.09 -12.85 -11.66
C ASP A 370 -7.13 -12.50 -10.49
N ASP A 371 -6.90 -11.21 -10.30
CA ASP A 371 -6.02 -10.63 -9.30
C ASP A 371 -6.82 -10.22 -8.06
N GLU A 372 -6.37 -10.67 -6.88
CA GLU A 372 -6.92 -10.24 -5.60
C GLU A 372 -5.81 -9.51 -4.85
N VAL A 373 -5.98 -8.20 -4.70
CA VAL A 373 -4.93 -7.28 -4.23
C VAL A 373 -5.48 -6.30 -3.20
N GLN A 374 -4.69 -6.10 -2.15
CA GLN A 374 -4.92 -5.11 -1.11
C GLN A 374 -3.93 -3.96 -1.30
N GLY A 375 -4.44 -2.74 -1.32
CA GLY A 375 -3.65 -1.51 -1.27
C GLY A 375 -3.20 -1.20 0.15
N SER A 376 -2.16 -0.37 0.29
CA SER A 376 -1.77 0.19 1.57
C SER A 376 -2.69 1.34 1.98
N ASP A 377 -2.56 1.81 3.22
CA ASP A 377 -3.35 2.92 3.75
C ASP A 377 -2.87 4.32 3.25
N ASP A 378 -1.80 4.39 2.45
CA ASP A 378 -1.13 5.64 2.06
C ASP A 378 -1.72 6.34 0.82
N GLY A 379 -2.79 5.79 0.25
CA GLY A 379 -3.37 6.22 -1.02
C GLY A 379 -2.68 5.53 -2.20
N VAL A 380 -3.42 4.71 -2.94
CA VAL A 380 -2.85 3.79 -3.93
C VAL A 380 -3.32 4.04 -5.36
N TYR A 381 -2.57 3.49 -6.31
CA TYR A 381 -3.07 3.25 -7.66
C TYR A 381 -3.07 1.75 -7.97
N LEU A 382 -4.26 1.18 -8.10
CA LEU A 382 -4.41 -0.23 -8.47
C LEU A 382 -5.14 -0.34 -9.80
N ASN A 383 -4.47 -0.94 -10.79
CA ASN A 383 -5.06 -1.34 -12.05
C ASN A 383 -5.08 -2.88 -12.11
N GLY A 384 -6.25 -3.50 -12.19
CA GLY A 384 -6.42 -4.97 -12.17
C GLY A 384 -5.81 -5.67 -13.39
N GLY A 385 -5.74 -4.98 -14.53
CA GLY A 385 -5.25 -5.57 -15.78
C GLY A 385 -6.37 -6.30 -16.52
N LEU A 386 -6.18 -7.57 -16.87
CA LEU A 386 -7.26 -8.40 -17.43
C LEU A 386 -7.59 -9.48 -16.40
N GLY A 387 -8.85 -9.86 -16.25
CA GLY A 387 -9.15 -10.92 -15.31
C GLY A 387 -10.55 -10.80 -14.76
N HIS A 388 -10.78 -11.35 -13.58
CA HIS A 388 -11.89 -11.00 -12.71
C HIS A 388 -11.25 -10.52 -11.41
N ASP A 389 -11.06 -9.22 -11.30
CA ASP A 389 -10.14 -8.66 -10.31
C ASP A 389 -10.87 -8.14 -9.08
N VAL A 390 -10.23 -8.24 -7.93
CA VAL A 390 -10.67 -7.69 -6.65
C VAL A 390 -9.59 -6.73 -6.17
N LEU A 391 -9.91 -5.43 -6.23
CA LEU A 391 -9.02 -4.35 -5.85
C LEU A 391 -9.58 -3.70 -4.58
N LEU A 392 -8.81 -3.75 -3.49
CA LEU A 392 -9.14 -3.11 -2.22
C LEU A 392 -8.18 -1.95 -2.03
N GLY A 393 -8.68 -0.72 -1.87
CA GLY A 393 -7.89 0.51 -1.81
C GLY A 393 -7.15 0.66 -0.47
N GLY A 394 -7.89 0.78 0.62
CA GLY A 394 -7.34 0.97 1.95
C GLY A 394 -8.00 2.13 2.68
N ALA A 395 -7.23 2.87 3.47
CA ALA A 395 -7.72 4.06 4.17
C ALA A 395 -7.39 5.41 3.48
N GLY A 396 -6.57 5.38 2.42
CA GLY A 396 -6.09 6.56 1.72
C GLY A 396 -7.03 7.06 0.63
N ASP A 397 -6.67 8.14 -0.07
CA ASP A 397 -7.43 8.55 -1.27
C ASP A 397 -6.98 7.67 -2.45
N ASP A 398 -7.77 6.68 -2.82
CA ASP A 398 -7.37 5.63 -3.75
C ASP A 398 -7.87 5.85 -5.18
N LEU A 399 -7.03 5.45 -6.15
CA LEU A 399 -7.36 5.43 -7.56
C LEU A 399 -7.40 4.00 -8.08
N LEU A 400 -8.60 3.46 -8.29
CA LEU A 400 -8.81 2.08 -8.71
C LEU A 400 -9.27 2.00 -10.17
N GLN A 401 -8.79 0.99 -10.89
CA GLN A 401 -9.12 0.74 -12.29
C GLN A 401 -9.23 -0.77 -12.54
N SER A 402 -10.36 -1.23 -13.07
CA SER A 402 -10.59 -2.65 -13.38
C SER A 402 -9.62 -3.19 -14.45
N GLY A 403 -9.39 -2.46 -15.55
CA GLY A 403 -8.52 -2.92 -16.64
C GLY A 403 -8.27 -1.88 -17.75
N PRO A 404 -7.53 -2.22 -18.83
CA PRO A 404 -7.16 -1.28 -19.89
C PRO A 404 -8.34 -0.80 -20.76
N GLY A 405 -9.46 -1.53 -20.80
CA GLY A 405 -10.71 -1.07 -21.41
C GLY A 405 -10.76 -1.16 -22.94
N ASP A 406 -9.79 -1.80 -23.60
CA ASP A 406 -9.69 -1.80 -25.07
C ASP A 406 -9.43 -3.14 -25.78
N ASP A 407 -9.18 -4.28 -25.09
CA ASP A 407 -9.26 -5.60 -25.73
C ASP A 407 -9.58 -6.82 -24.82
N TRP A 408 -10.44 -7.71 -25.33
CA TRP A 408 -10.75 -9.05 -24.81
C TRP A 408 -11.06 -9.22 -23.30
N TYR A 409 -12.31 -8.92 -22.93
CA TYR A 409 -12.96 -9.38 -21.68
C TYR A 409 -12.16 -9.02 -20.42
N ASP A 410 -12.25 -7.75 -20.03
CA ASP A 410 -11.79 -7.22 -18.74
C ASP A 410 -12.51 -7.87 -17.55
N GLY A 411 -13.63 -8.56 -17.79
CA GLY A 411 -14.25 -9.45 -16.83
C GLY A 411 -15.30 -8.80 -15.94
N THR A 412 -15.21 -9.02 -14.64
CA THR A 412 -16.25 -8.71 -13.67
C THR A 412 -15.54 -8.48 -12.36
N ASP A 413 -15.36 -7.22 -12.07
CA ASP A 413 -14.36 -6.78 -11.09
C ASP A 413 -15.06 -6.19 -9.88
N ARG A 414 -14.38 -6.26 -8.74
CA ARG A 414 -14.80 -5.62 -7.49
C ARG A 414 -13.77 -4.57 -7.14
N LEU A 415 -14.22 -3.33 -7.05
CA LEU A 415 -13.41 -2.19 -6.63
C LEU A 415 -13.98 -1.71 -5.30
N GLU A 416 -13.18 -1.76 -4.25
CA GLU A 416 -13.54 -1.30 -2.90
C GLU A 416 -12.56 -0.22 -2.50
N GLY A 417 -13.01 1.03 -2.36
CA GLY A 417 -12.14 2.16 -2.02
C GLY A 417 -11.71 2.07 -0.56
N GLY A 418 -12.68 2.20 0.34
CA GLY A 418 -12.49 2.00 1.78
C GLY A 418 -12.76 3.29 2.54
N LEU A 419 -11.80 3.74 3.35
CA LEU A 419 -11.85 5.11 3.90
C LEU A 419 -11.10 6.02 2.94
N GLY A 420 -11.45 7.31 2.93
CA GLY A 420 -10.79 8.28 2.06
C GLY A 420 -11.76 8.84 1.03
N VAL A 421 -11.22 9.46 -0.03
CA VAL A 421 -11.97 9.90 -1.20
C VAL A 421 -11.48 9.12 -2.41
N ASP A 422 -12.26 8.12 -2.78
CA ASP A 422 -11.84 7.10 -3.72
C ASP A 422 -12.44 7.32 -5.10
N THR A 423 -11.63 7.07 -6.12
CA THR A 423 -11.98 7.30 -7.51
C THR A 423 -11.77 6.06 -8.35
N ALA A 424 -12.85 5.59 -9.00
CA ALA A 424 -12.76 4.61 -10.06
C ALA A 424 -12.43 5.30 -11.38
N ARG A 425 -11.45 4.78 -12.10
CA ARG A 425 -11.00 5.32 -13.38
C ARG A 425 -11.43 4.44 -14.54
N TYR A 426 -12.11 5.03 -15.51
CA TYR A 426 -12.53 4.41 -16.76
C TYR A 426 -11.83 5.08 -17.95
N THR A 427 -11.34 4.27 -18.89
CA THR A 427 -10.69 4.76 -20.13
C THR A 427 -11.70 5.09 -21.23
N GLY A 428 -12.89 4.48 -21.22
CA GLY A 428 -13.99 4.75 -22.15
C GLY A 428 -14.86 5.94 -21.76
N ASP A 429 -15.56 6.52 -22.73
CA ASP A 429 -16.48 7.65 -22.53
C ASP A 429 -17.69 7.23 -21.66
N PHE A 430 -18.27 8.15 -20.89
CA PHE A 430 -19.44 7.86 -20.03
C PHE A 430 -20.61 7.21 -20.79
N ALA A 431 -20.85 7.64 -22.03
CA ALA A 431 -21.94 7.14 -22.88
C ALA A 431 -21.78 5.66 -23.30
N ASP A 432 -20.59 5.09 -23.15
CA ASP A 432 -20.32 3.68 -23.44
C ASP A 432 -20.60 2.75 -22.25
N HIS A 433 -21.05 3.31 -21.11
CA HIS A 433 -21.30 2.58 -19.87
C HIS A 433 -22.79 2.62 -19.48
N GLU A 434 -23.27 1.50 -18.95
CA GLU A 434 -24.55 1.37 -18.25
C GLU A 434 -24.28 1.37 -16.74
N ILE A 435 -24.97 2.26 -16.02
CA ILE A 435 -24.80 2.43 -14.56
C ILE A 435 -26.08 1.99 -13.88
N SER A 436 -25.96 1.18 -12.84
CA SER A 436 -27.08 0.74 -12.02
C SER A 436 -26.72 0.65 -10.55
N GLU A 437 -27.68 0.93 -9.67
CA GLU A 437 -27.51 0.76 -8.24
C GLU A 437 -27.76 -0.70 -7.83
N SER A 438 -27.03 -1.16 -6.83
CA SER A 438 -27.21 -2.46 -6.18
C SER A 438 -27.30 -2.28 -4.65
N GLU A 439 -27.67 -3.34 -3.94
CA GLU A 439 -27.67 -3.34 -2.46
C GLU A 439 -26.25 -3.15 -1.89
N ASN A 440 -25.22 -3.47 -2.68
CA ASN A 440 -23.81 -3.49 -2.30
C ASN A 440 -23.01 -2.49 -3.14
N GLY A 441 -23.54 -1.29 -3.40
CA GLY A 441 -22.82 -0.25 -4.16
C GLY A 441 -23.29 -0.10 -5.62
N VAL A 442 -22.44 0.47 -6.48
CA VAL A 442 -22.78 0.82 -7.87
C VAL A 442 -22.20 -0.19 -8.84
N ILE A 443 -23.00 -0.63 -9.81
CA ILE A 443 -22.57 -1.50 -10.90
C ILE A 443 -22.39 -0.66 -12.16
N ILE A 444 -21.20 -0.70 -12.74
CA ILE A 444 -20.86 -0.04 -14.01
C ILE A 444 -20.52 -1.12 -15.04
N THR A 445 -21.25 -1.16 -16.15
CA THR A 445 -21.06 -2.14 -17.22
C THR A 445 -20.73 -1.43 -18.52
N GLY A 446 -19.59 -1.73 -19.14
CA GLY A 446 -19.17 -1.07 -20.38
C GLY A 446 -17.93 -1.73 -20.96
N GLN A 447 -17.73 -1.62 -22.27
CA GLN A 447 -16.52 -2.10 -22.97
C GLN A 447 -16.12 -3.58 -22.75
N GLY A 448 -16.98 -4.40 -22.15
CA GLY A 448 -16.71 -5.82 -21.88
C GLY A 448 -16.39 -6.14 -20.41
N SER A 449 -16.43 -5.14 -19.53
CA SER A 449 -16.37 -5.29 -18.07
C SER A 449 -17.74 -5.14 -17.40
N GLN A 450 -17.86 -5.64 -16.18
CA GLN A 450 -18.99 -5.41 -15.28
C GLN A 450 -18.45 -5.23 -13.86
N ASP A 451 -18.31 -3.99 -13.43
CA ASP A 451 -17.58 -3.66 -12.23
C ASP A 451 -18.57 -3.35 -11.11
N THR A 452 -18.28 -3.84 -9.90
CA THR A 452 -19.01 -3.52 -8.67
C THR A 452 -18.14 -2.61 -7.82
N LEU A 453 -18.60 -1.38 -7.62
CA LEU A 453 -17.91 -0.36 -6.84
C LEU A 453 -18.57 -0.25 -5.47
N THR A 454 -17.82 -0.52 -4.40
CA THR A 454 -18.19 -0.33 -3.00
C THR A 454 -17.30 0.69 -2.35
N ASP A 455 -17.84 1.51 -1.45
CA ASP A 455 -17.06 2.51 -0.70
C ASP A 455 -16.19 3.37 -1.64
N MET A 456 -16.81 3.83 -2.74
CA MET A 456 -16.21 4.71 -3.74
C MET A 456 -17.04 5.99 -3.84
N GLU A 457 -16.39 7.15 -3.87
CA GLU A 457 -17.06 8.44 -4.03
C GLU A 457 -17.30 8.77 -5.51
N PHE A 458 -16.32 8.49 -6.37
CA PHE A 458 -16.32 8.96 -7.76
C PHE A 458 -16.04 7.85 -8.77
N ALA A 459 -16.61 8.00 -9.97
CA ALA A 459 -16.16 7.33 -11.19
C ALA A 459 -15.86 8.36 -12.27
N VAL A 460 -14.63 8.40 -12.79
CA VAL A 460 -14.17 9.32 -13.84
C VAL A 460 -13.99 8.59 -15.15
N PHE A 461 -14.62 9.10 -16.21
CA PHE A 461 -14.65 8.49 -17.54
C PHE A 461 -13.70 9.19 -18.53
N GLY A 462 -13.43 8.52 -19.66
CA GLY A 462 -12.43 8.94 -20.66
C GLY A 462 -12.72 10.28 -21.33
N ASP A 463 -13.99 10.73 -21.35
CA ASP A 463 -14.41 12.04 -21.85
C ASP A 463 -14.43 13.14 -20.78
N GLY A 464 -13.96 12.80 -19.57
CA GLY A 464 -13.89 13.70 -18.42
C GLY A 464 -15.22 13.87 -17.70
N ILE A 465 -16.28 13.13 -18.06
CA ILE A 465 -17.47 13.08 -17.21
C ILE A 465 -17.10 12.35 -15.90
N THR A 466 -17.49 12.93 -14.78
CA THR A 466 -17.34 12.35 -13.44
C THR A 466 -18.73 12.10 -12.86
N LEU A 467 -18.95 10.87 -12.40
CA LEU A 467 -20.14 10.45 -11.67
C LEU A 467 -19.83 10.48 -10.18
N HIS A 468 -20.65 11.18 -9.39
CA HIS A 468 -20.63 11.06 -7.93
C HIS A 468 -21.59 9.95 -7.51
N LEU A 469 -21.02 8.84 -7.02
CA LEU A 469 -21.70 7.54 -6.93
C LEU A 469 -22.88 7.54 -5.96
N THR A 470 -22.78 8.26 -4.83
CA THR A 470 -23.87 8.36 -3.85
C THR A 470 -25.06 9.15 -4.36
N SER A 471 -24.82 10.21 -5.15
CA SER A 471 -25.89 11.11 -5.61
C SER A 471 -26.46 10.75 -6.99
N GLY A 472 -25.70 10.00 -7.79
CA GLY A 472 -25.98 9.77 -9.20
C GLY A 472 -25.76 10.99 -10.11
N ASN A 473 -25.31 12.13 -9.57
CA ASN A 473 -25.05 13.33 -10.35
C ASN A 473 -23.80 13.18 -11.20
N THR A 474 -23.85 13.75 -12.40
CA THR A 474 -22.70 13.84 -13.30
C THR A 474 -22.26 15.28 -13.46
N PHE A 475 -20.96 15.50 -13.50
CA PHE A 475 -20.36 16.78 -13.83
C PHE A 475 -19.17 16.57 -14.76
N ARG A 476 -18.73 17.63 -15.43
CA ARG A 476 -17.60 17.57 -16.34
C ARG A 476 -16.32 18.04 -15.65
N ALA A 477 -15.31 17.19 -15.65
CA ALA A 477 -13.95 17.47 -15.24
C ALA A 477 -12.98 17.22 -16.42
N SER A 478 -11.68 17.25 -16.13
CA SER A 478 -10.69 16.74 -17.08
C SER A 478 -10.64 15.21 -17.00
N PRO A 479 -10.44 14.49 -18.12
CA PRO A 479 -10.17 13.06 -18.07
C PRO A 479 -8.99 12.77 -17.13
N LEU A 480 -9.12 11.75 -16.30
CA LEU A 480 -8.07 11.35 -15.38
C LEU A 480 -7.01 10.53 -16.13
N ALA A 481 -5.79 11.04 -16.20
CA ALA A 481 -4.66 10.27 -16.73
C ALA A 481 -4.30 9.15 -15.75
N MET A 482 -3.64 8.09 -16.25
CA MET A 482 -2.98 7.14 -15.35
C MET A 482 -1.89 7.89 -14.59
N PRO A 483 -1.86 7.83 -13.24
CA PRO A 483 -0.82 8.49 -12.46
C PRO A 483 0.53 7.81 -12.74
N SER A 484 1.60 8.56 -12.58
CA SER A 484 2.94 8.01 -12.53
C SER A 484 3.20 7.36 -11.17
N PRO A 485 4.09 6.34 -11.09
CA PRO A 485 4.53 5.80 -9.81
C PRO A 485 5.05 6.88 -8.86
N GLU A 486 5.75 7.89 -9.39
CA GLU A 486 6.26 8.99 -8.57
C GLU A 486 5.14 9.84 -7.95
N GLU A 487 4.00 10.01 -8.61
CA GLU A 487 2.86 10.75 -8.06
C GLU A 487 2.22 10.02 -6.87
N ILE A 488 2.17 8.69 -6.92
CA ILE A 488 1.65 7.85 -5.83
C ILE A 488 2.67 7.73 -4.69
N LEU A 489 3.90 7.33 -5.01
CA LEU A 489 4.93 7.02 -4.02
C LEU A 489 5.56 8.25 -3.35
N SER A 490 5.42 9.45 -3.93
CA SER A 490 5.91 10.69 -3.30
C SER A 490 5.02 11.21 -2.16
N GLY A 491 3.86 10.58 -1.94
CA GLY A 491 2.95 10.87 -0.83
C GLY A 491 3.34 10.26 0.52
N GLY A 492 4.15 9.20 0.54
CA GLY A 492 4.47 8.41 1.75
C GLY A 492 5.64 8.92 2.60
N GLY A 493 5.84 10.25 2.69
CA GLY A 493 7.03 10.83 3.35
C GLY A 493 6.83 11.34 4.78
N ASP A 494 5.62 11.74 5.15
CA ASP A 494 5.27 12.26 6.46
C ASP A 494 3.74 12.19 6.60
N ASP A 495 3.23 11.63 7.71
CA ASP A 495 1.78 11.59 8.01
C ASP A 495 1.15 12.97 7.75
N PRO A 496 0.29 13.12 6.73
CA PRO A 496 -0.30 14.40 6.42
C PRO A 496 -1.10 14.90 7.62
N ALA A 497 -0.80 16.11 8.08
CA ALA A 497 -1.53 16.70 9.18
C ALA A 497 -2.86 17.30 8.70
N LEU A 498 -2.89 17.84 7.49
CA LEU A 498 -4.07 18.46 6.91
C LEU A 498 -4.32 17.97 5.49
N LYS A 499 -5.58 17.80 5.10
CA LYS A 499 -5.98 17.71 3.69
C LYS A 499 -6.50 19.08 3.27
N VAL A 500 -5.89 19.68 2.25
CA VAL A 500 -6.29 21.00 1.75
C VAL A 500 -6.78 20.88 0.32
N THR A 501 -8.09 21.09 0.12
CA THR A 501 -8.69 21.13 -1.20
C THR A 501 -9.14 22.55 -1.53
N SER A 502 -9.08 22.92 -2.81
CA SER A 502 -9.51 24.24 -3.26
C SER A 502 -10.23 24.16 -4.58
N ASN A 503 -11.34 24.87 -4.72
CA ASN A 503 -12.12 24.91 -5.95
C ASN A 503 -12.46 26.35 -6.34
N VAL A 504 -12.41 26.68 -7.63
CA VAL A 504 -12.96 27.94 -8.14
C VAL A 504 -14.46 27.76 -8.28
N THR A 505 -15.22 28.37 -7.37
CA THR A 505 -16.68 28.22 -7.33
C THR A 505 -17.40 29.16 -8.30
N SER A 506 -16.79 30.28 -8.68
CA SER A 506 -17.34 31.20 -9.67
C SER A 506 -16.23 31.94 -10.39
N SER A 507 -16.39 32.21 -11.69
CA SER A 507 -15.41 32.96 -12.49
C SER A 507 -16.06 33.87 -13.52
N TRP A 508 -15.44 35.01 -13.79
CA TRP A 508 -15.85 35.97 -14.81
C TRP A 508 -14.61 36.60 -15.47
N SER A 509 -14.83 37.38 -16.54
CA SER A 509 -13.76 37.91 -17.40
C SER A 509 -12.65 38.76 -16.74
N SER A 510 -12.73 39.01 -15.43
CA SER A 510 -11.73 39.79 -14.69
C SER A 510 -11.44 39.26 -13.28
N GLY A 511 -12.00 38.11 -12.86
CA GLY A 511 -11.79 37.58 -11.52
C GLY A 511 -12.64 36.35 -11.21
N TYR A 512 -12.44 35.81 -10.01
CA TYR A 512 -13.06 34.58 -9.56
C TYR A 512 -13.28 34.57 -8.05
N VAL A 513 -14.14 33.66 -7.60
CA VAL A 513 -14.27 33.22 -6.21
C VAL A 513 -13.75 31.80 -6.14
N ALA A 514 -12.91 31.53 -5.14
CA ALA A 514 -12.44 30.20 -4.82
C ALA A 514 -12.70 29.87 -3.35
N GLU A 515 -13.05 28.62 -3.12
CA GLU A 515 -13.28 28.03 -1.82
C GLU A 515 -12.11 27.10 -1.47
N VAL A 516 -11.75 27.06 -0.19
CA VAL A 516 -10.71 26.19 0.34
C VAL A 516 -11.25 25.44 1.54
N PHE A 517 -11.13 24.11 1.52
CA PHE A 517 -11.39 23.23 2.65
C PHE A 517 -10.09 22.78 3.25
N VAL A 518 -10.07 22.70 4.57
CA VAL A 518 -8.94 22.31 5.39
C VAL A 518 -9.44 21.29 6.39
N GLU A 519 -9.13 20.02 6.14
CA GLU A 519 -9.50 18.91 7.01
C GLU A 519 -8.30 18.47 7.83
N ASN A 520 -8.49 18.14 9.10
CA ASN A 520 -7.49 17.44 9.88
C ASN A 520 -7.56 15.94 9.61
N VAL A 521 -6.57 15.43 8.88
CA VAL A 521 -6.46 14.00 8.53
C VAL A 521 -5.44 13.26 9.41
N SER A 522 -4.91 13.92 10.45
CA SER A 522 -4.08 13.28 11.47
C SER A 522 -4.89 12.77 12.65
N ASP A 523 -4.25 11.94 13.47
CA ASP A 523 -4.81 11.41 14.72
C ASP A 523 -4.76 12.39 15.92
N ALA A 524 -4.33 13.65 15.72
CA ALA A 524 -4.14 14.62 16.80
C ALA A 524 -4.87 15.94 16.56
N ASP A 525 -5.31 16.61 17.64
CA ASP A 525 -5.89 17.95 17.56
C ASP A 525 -4.86 18.97 17.01
N ILE A 526 -5.26 19.76 16.01
CA ILE A 526 -4.45 20.84 15.46
C ILE A 526 -5.01 22.18 15.92
N ILE A 527 -4.19 22.97 16.61
CA ILE A 527 -4.60 24.25 17.21
C ILE A 527 -4.22 25.39 16.25
N ASN A 528 -5.23 26.17 15.87
CA ASN A 528 -5.14 27.33 14.96
C ASN A 528 -4.28 27.08 13.71
N PRO A 529 -4.63 26.08 12.87
CA PRO A 529 -3.90 25.83 11.64
C PRO A 529 -3.94 27.05 10.70
N GLU A 530 -2.82 27.30 10.04
CA GLU A 530 -2.69 28.32 9.00
C GLU A 530 -2.34 27.68 7.66
N VAL A 531 -3.10 28.00 6.60
CA VAL A 531 -2.84 27.56 5.23
C VAL A 531 -2.22 28.69 4.42
N GLY A 532 -1.05 28.41 3.87
CA GLY A 532 -0.26 29.28 3.03
C GLY A 532 -0.40 28.93 1.55
N PHE A 533 -0.63 29.92 0.69
CA PHE A 533 -0.71 29.72 -0.75
C PHE A 533 -0.31 30.95 -1.55
N ASP A 534 0.07 30.71 -2.80
CA ASP A 534 0.43 31.73 -3.76
C ASP A 534 -0.74 31.93 -4.73
N LEU A 535 -1.06 33.20 -5.05
CA LEU A 535 -2.03 33.56 -6.08
C LEU A 535 -1.36 34.36 -7.17
N ALA A 536 -1.73 34.10 -8.43
CA ALA A 536 -1.34 34.93 -9.56
C ALA A 536 -2.00 36.33 -9.52
N ALA A 537 -3.14 36.43 -8.82
CA ALA A 537 -3.94 37.62 -8.62
C ALA A 537 -3.80 38.20 -7.20
N ASP A 538 -4.14 39.48 -7.01
CA ASP A 538 -4.30 40.04 -5.68
C ASP A 538 -5.62 39.54 -5.07
N LEU A 539 -5.54 38.99 -3.84
CA LEU A 539 -6.70 38.64 -3.04
C LEU A 539 -7.42 39.93 -2.64
N ASP A 540 -8.69 40.06 -3.02
CA ASP A 540 -9.50 41.26 -2.76
C ASP A 540 -10.38 41.10 -1.51
N THR A 541 -11.09 39.98 -1.41
CA THR A 541 -11.99 39.69 -0.28
C THR A 541 -11.71 38.28 0.24
N LEU A 542 -11.74 38.11 1.56
CA LEU A 542 -11.63 36.82 2.26
C LEU A 542 -12.85 36.66 3.18
N TRP A 543 -13.43 35.47 3.19
CA TRP A 543 -14.55 35.07 4.05
C TRP A 543 -14.13 33.89 4.93
N ASN A 544 -14.58 33.89 6.18
CA ASN A 544 -14.31 32.87 7.20
C ASN A 544 -12.81 32.63 7.46
N GLY A 545 -12.02 33.70 7.39
CA GLY A 545 -10.62 33.65 7.77
C GLY A 545 -9.98 35.03 7.96
N ASP A 546 -8.87 35.03 8.69
CA ASP A 546 -7.93 36.14 8.79
C ASP A 546 -6.75 35.89 7.84
N VAL A 547 -6.43 36.86 6.98
CA VAL A 547 -5.28 36.78 6.07
C VAL A 547 -4.09 37.60 6.56
N THR A 548 -2.91 37.01 6.49
CA THR A 548 -1.64 37.73 6.51
C THR A 548 -0.89 37.49 5.19
N ARG A 549 0.00 38.40 4.82
CA ARG A 549 0.81 38.30 3.60
C ARG A 549 2.28 38.40 3.95
N ASP A 550 3.05 37.38 3.60
CA ASP A 550 4.50 37.39 3.69
C ASP A 550 5.10 37.30 2.28
N ALA A 551 5.75 38.38 1.84
CA ALA A 551 6.16 38.60 0.46
C ALA A 551 5.01 38.36 -0.55
N ASP A 552 5.11 37.30 -1.36
CA ASP A 552 4.14 36.95 -2.41
C ASP A 552 3.14 35.86 -1.97
N ARG A 553 3.25 35.36 -0.72
CA ARG A 553 2.41 34.29 -0.17
C ARG A 553 1.35 34.83 0.79
N TYR A 554 0.11 34.36 0.63
CA TYR A 554 -0.98 34.56 1.58
C TYR A 554 -0.97 33.44 2.61
N TRP A 555 -1.22 33.77 3.87
CA TRP A 555 -1.44 32.82 4.96
C TRP A 555 -2.80 33.11 5.58
N VAL A 556 -3.68 32.13 5.54
CA VAL A 556 -5.06 32.23 6.03
C VAL A 556 -5.24 31.30 7.23
N ARG A 557 -5.84 31.80 8.29
CA ARG A 557 -6.37 31.03 9.43
C ARG A 557 -7.85 31.34 9.62
N ASP A 558 -8.53 30.55 10.44
CA ASP A 558 -9.89 30.85 10.87
C ASP A 558 -9.98 32.26 11.51
N ASP A 559 -11.14 32.92 11.38
CA ASP A 559 -11.39 34.26 11.92
C ASP A 559 -11.66 34.26 13.44
N SER A 560 -11.59 33.08 14.06
CA SER A 560 -11.64 32.83 15.49
C SER A 560 -10.55 31.84 15.94
N ASP A 561 -10.38 31.68 17.26
CA ASP A 561 -9.49 30.64 17.77
C ASP A 561 -10.14 29.26 17.53
N LEU A 562 -9.51 28.43 16.70
CA LEU A 562 -10.01 27.12 16.25
C LEU A 562 -9.11 25.99 16.78
N THR A 563 -9.73 24.93 17.31
CA THR A 563 -9.08 23.62 17.48
C THR A 563 -9.73 22.65 16.53
N LEU A 564 -8.97 22.19 15.54
CA LEU A 564 -9.42 21.25 14.52
C LEU A 564 -9.09 19.83 15.00
N ALA A 565 -10.09 19.12 15.53
CA ALA A 565 -9.96 17.72 15.94
C ALA A 565 -9.83 16.79 14.72
N PRO A 566 -9.32 15.55 14.86
CA PRO A 566 -9.27 14.56 13.78
C PRO A 566 -10.61 14.40 13.06
N GLY A 567 -10.60 14.43 11.72
CA GLY A 567 -11.78 14.36 10.84
C GLY A 567 -12.64 15.63 10.79
N ASN A 568 -12.32 16.68 11.57
CA ASN A 568 -13.03 17.95 11.45
C ASN A 568 -12.43 18.80 10.33
N SER A 569 -13.30 19.61 9.72
CA SER A 569 -12.95 20.53 8.64
C SER A 569 -13.20 21.99 9.01
N TRP A 570 -12.35 22.87 8.48
CA TRP A 570 -12.54 24.31 8.41
C TRP A 570 -12.55 24.75 6.95
N ARG A 571 -13.37 25.76 6.64
CA ARG A 571 -13.58 26.28 5.28
C ARG A 571 -13.43 27.79 5.27
N PHE A 572 -12.70 28.29 4.28
CA PHE A 572 -12.68 29.71 3.92
C PHE A 572 -12.86 29.90 2.41
N ALA A 573 -13.28 31.09 2.01
CA ALA A 573 -13.42 31.43 0.59
C ALA A 573 -12.76 32.78 0.32
N PHE A 574 -12.26 33.00 -0.89
CA PHE A 574 -11.68 34.27 -1.29
C PHE A 574 -12.09 34.68 -2.70
N LYS A 575 -12.11 35.99 -2.93
CA LYS A 575 -12.30 36.62 -4.23
C LYS A 575 -11.00 37.24 -4.70
N ALA A 576 -10.65 37.00 -5.95
CA ALA A 576 -9.44 37.54 -6.56
C ALA A 576 -9.73 38.11 -7.96
N TYR A 577 -8.94 39.12 -8.37
CA TYR A 577 -9.05 39.74 -9.69
C TYR A 577 -7.85 39.34 -10.58
N GLY A 578 -8.06 38.47 -11.57
CA GLY A 578 -7.04 37.94 -12.46
C GLY A 578 -7.53 36.70 -13.22
N ASP A 579 -6.61 35.96 -13.85
CA ASP A 579 -6.93 34.67 -14.49
C ASP A 579 -7.34 33.65 -13.41
N ASP A 580 -8.34 32.81 -13.72
CA ASP A 580 -8.92 31.85 -12.78
C ASP A 580 -7.92 30.72 -12.50
N SER A 581 -7.21 30.82 -11.38
CA SER A 581 -6.23 29.83 -10.96
C SER A 581 -6.48 29.43 -9.51
N ALA A 582 -6.56 28.12 -9.26
CA ALA A 582 -6.55 27.56 -7.92
C ALA A 582 -5.30 28.03 -7.14
N PRO A 583 -5.39 28.15 -5.80
CA PRO A 583 -4.24 28.31 -4.92
C PRO A 583 -3.08 27.40 -5.29
N ALA A 584 -1.90 27.98 -5.52
CA ALA A 584 -0.68 27.22 -5.85
C ALA A 584 0.30 27.20 -4.68
N ASN A 585 1.23 26.25 -4.68
CA ASN A 585 2.30 26.12 -3.68
C ASN A 585 1.78 26.09 -2.23
N LEU A 586 0.74 25.29 -1.99
CA LEU A 586 0.13 25.08 -0.68
C LEU A 586 1.19 24.70 0.38
N ALA A 587 1.02 25.24 1.58
CA ALA A 587 1.80 24.95 2.77
C ALA A 587 0.89 25.10 3.99
N ALA A 588 1.16 24.38 5.09
CA ALA A 588 0.44 24.60 6.34
C ALA A 588 1.40 24.73 7.51
N ARG A 589 0.91 25.33 8.60
CA ARG A 589 1.63 25.43 9.87
C ARG A 589 0.68 25.48 11.06
N ASP A 590 1.17 25.06 12.22
CA ASP A 590 0.47 25.17 13.50
C ASP A 590 0.53 26.58 14.10
N GLU A 591 -0.11 26.80 15.26
CA GLU A 591 -0.08 28.07 15.99
C GLU A 591 1.34 28.56 16.38
N ASN A 592 2.32 27.65 16.44
CA ASN A 592 3.71 27.94 16.77
C ASN A 592 4.56 28.19 15.51
N GLY A 593 3.97 28.10 14.32
CA GLY A 593 4.62 28.21 13.03
C GLY A 593 5.47 27.00 12.66
N GLN A 594 5.26 25.84 13.30
CA GLN A 594 5.84 24.57 12.84
C GLN A 594 5.12 24.11 11.56
N PRO A 595 5.85 23.68 10.52
CA PRO A 595 5.23 23.15 9.31
C PRO A 595 4.32 21.96 9.61
N LEU A 596 3.19 21.93 8.91
CA LEU A 596 2.25 20.81 8.88
C LEU A 596 2.26 20.23 7.47
N GLU A 597 2.36 18.91 7.35
CA GLU A 597 2.35 18.22 6.06
C GLU A 597 0.92 18.18 5.52
N ILE A 598 0.78 18.31 4.19
CA ILE A 598 -0.53 18.47 3.54
C ILE A 598 -0.75 17.38 2.49
N LEU A 599 -1.88 16.68 2.59
CA LEU A 599 -2.47 15.88 1.52
C LEU A 599 -3.19 16.81 0.52
N GLY A 600 -2.82 16.73 -0.76
CA GLY A 600 -3.43 17.51 -1.85
C GLY A 600 -2.56 18.67 -2.37
N LYS A 601 -1.62 18.38 -3.29
CA LYS A 601 -0.96 19.40 -4.12
C LYS A 601 -1.64 19.53 -5.49
N GLY A 602 -2.89 20.00 -5.44
CA GLY A 602 -3.61 20.54 -6.60
C GLY A 602 -4.46 19.52 -7.36
N GLY A 603 -5.76 19.84 -7.49
CA GLY A 603 -6.58 19.36 -8.59
C GLY A 603 -7.51 18.18 -8.30
N ALA A 604 -8.26 18.21 -7.19
CA ALA A 604 -9.53 17.50 -7.13
C ALA A 604 -10.67 18.53 -7.20
N THR A 605 -11.33 18.62 -8.34
CA THR A 605 -12.60 19.35 -8.49
C THR A 605 -13.77 18.39 -8.24
N PRO A 606 -14.60 18.63 -7.21
CA PRO A 606 -16.00 18.26 -7.30
C PRO A 606 -16.94 19.48 -7.26
N ALA A 607 -18.06 19.28 -7.95
CA ALA A 607 -19.20 20.17 -8.22
C ALA A 607 -18.94 21.35 -9.18
N LEU A 608 -19.19 21.10 -10.48
CA LEU A 608 -19.61 22.16 -11.38
C LEU A 608 -20.97 22.70 -10.93
N LEU A 609 -21.07 24.02 -10.85
CA LEU A 609 -22.35 24.70 -10.86
C LEU A 609 -23.06 24.41 -12.19
N ASP A 610 -24.38 24.26 -12.16
CA ASP A 610 -25.18 24.36 -13.38
C ASP A 610 -25.01 25.79 -13.95
N ASP A 611 -24.82 25.93 -15.26
CA ASP A 611 -24.56 27.22 -15.93
C ASP A 611 -25.70 28.24 -15.69
N ASP A 612 -26.88 27.73 -15.33
CA ASP A 612 -28.10 28.50 -15.09
C ASP A 612 -28.43 28.66 -13.58
N ALA A 613 -27.61 28.15 -12.65
CA ALA A 613 -27.88 28.27 -11.21
C ALA A 613 -27.77 29.72 -10.73
N GLU A 614 -28.79 30.20 -10.00
CA GLU A 614 -28.77 31.52 -9.37
C GLU A 614 -28.49 31.43 -7.86
N LEU A 615 -28.92 30.35 -7.21
CA LEU A 615 -28.63 30.05 -5.82
C LEU A 615 -28.02 28.66 -5.65
N LEU A 616 -26.92 28.60 -4.91
CA LEU A 616 -26.33 27.35 -4.43
C LEU A 616 -26.77 27.10 -2.99
N VAL A 617 -27.29 25.91 -2.72
CA VAL A 617 -27.72 25.51 -1.39
C VAL A 617 -26.91 24.31 -0.91
N THR A 618 -26.28 24.48 0.24
CA THR A 618 -25.55 23.43 0.95
C THR A 618 -25.99 23.38 2.40
N GLY A 619 -25.53 22.38 3.14
CA GLY A 619 -25.79 22.31 4.57
C GLY A 619 -25.41 20.97 5.15
N ASN A 620 -25.45 20.88 6.49
CA ASN A 620 -25.01 19.72 7.24
C ASN A 620 -25.93 19.49 8.44
N ILE A 621 -26.06 18.23 8.87
CA ILE A 621 -26.60 17.93 10.20
C ILE A 621 -25.49 18.17 11.23
N THR A 622 -25.73 19.11 12.15
CA THR A 622 -24.75 19.48 13.20
C THR A 622 -24.96 18.71 14.50
N SER A 623 -26.12 18.04 14.65
CA SER A 623 -26.41 17.17 15.79
C SER A 623 -27.59 16.25 15.46
N GLN A 624 -27.53 14.97 15.82
CA GLN A 624 -28.62 14.01 15.62
C GLN A 624 -28.84 13.16 16.88
N TRP A 625 -30.09 12.74 17.10
CA TRP A 625 -30.47 11.78 18.14
C TRP A 625 -31.66 10.95 17.65
N SER A 626 -32.03 9.92 18.42
CA SER A 626 -33.05 8.91 18.08
C SER A 626 -34.48 9.41 17.77
N SER A 627 -34.72 10.71 17.79
CA SER A 627 -36.03 11.30 17.46
C SER A 627 -35.93 12.69 16.83
N GLY A 628 -34.77 13.11 16.35
CA GLY A 628 -34.59 14.42 15.73
C GLY A 628 -33.15 14.81 15.42
N HIS A 629 -33.00 15.97 14.78
CA HIS A 629 -31.71 16.51 14.38
C HIS A 629 -31.70 18.04 14.42
N VAL A 630 -30.51 18.63 14.38
CA VAL A 630 -30.25 20.04 14.08
C VAL A 630 -29.51 20.07 12.75
N ALA A 631 -30.07 20.79 11.77
CA ALA A 631 -29.45 21.02 10.48
C ALA A 631 -29.10 22.49 10.31
N GLU A 632 -28.00 22.75 9.63
CA GLU A 632 -27.52 24.05 9.23
C GLU A 632 -27.55 24.14 7.70
N VAL A 633 -28.05 25.24 7.17
CA VAL A 633 -28.23 25.46 5.73
C VAL A 633 -27.57 26.77 5.33
N PHE A 634 -26.85 26.73 4.21
CA PHE A 634 -26.22 27.87 3.55
C PHE A 634 -26.87 28.08 2.19
N VAL A 635 -27.17 29.33 1.86
CA VAL A 635 -27.77 29.76 0.61
C VAL A 635 -26.87 30.84 0.03
N GLU A 636 -26.15 30.54 -1.04
CA GLU A 636 -25.18 31.42 -1.68
C GLU A 636 -25.72 31.93 -3.02
N ASN A 637 -25.57 33.23 -3.28
CA ASN A 637 -25.84 33.80 -4.61
C ASN A 637 -24.67 33.49 -5.55
N VAL A 638 -24.91 32.61 -6.52
CA VAL A 638 -23.92 32.22 -7.54
C VAL A 638 -24.17 32.89 -8.90
N SER A 639 -25.17 33.78 -8.98
CA SER A 639 -25.47 34.57 -10.18
C SER A 639 -24.62 35.84 -10.29
N ASP A 640 -24.74 36.53 -11.44
CA ASP A 640 -24.12 37.84 -11.68
C ASP A 640 -24.91 39.04 -11.14
N ASP A 641 -26.12 38.82 -10.60
CA ASP A 641 -27.06 39.86 -10.18
C ASP A 641 -27.28 39.85 -8.66
N ASP A 642 -27.58 41.00 -8.07
CA ASP A 642 -27.98 41.08 -6.65
C ASP A 642 -29.35 40.38 -6.45
N ILE A 643 -29.43 39.44 -5.51
CA ILE A 643 -30.67 38.75 -5.14
C ILE A 643 -31.23 39.41 -3.87
N ILE A 644 -32.40 40.04 -3.99
CA ILE A 644 -33.04 40.78 -2.90
C ILE A 644 -34.05 39.87 -2.19
N ASP A 645 -33.94 39.77 -0.87
CA ASP A 645 -34.76 38.97 0.06
C ASP A 645 -35.10 37.57 -0.47
N PRO A 646 -34.11 36.69 -0.71
CA PRO A 646 -34.38 35.32 -1.15
C PRO A 646 -35.18 34.56 -0.08
N GLU A 647 -36.21 33.83 -0.51
CA GLU A 647 -36.98 32.90 0.31
C GLU A 647 -36.80 31.47 -0.21
N LEU A 648 -36.27 30.58 0.63
CA LEU A 648 -36.00 29.18 0.32
C LEU A 648 -37.16 28.29 0.78
N GLY A 649 -37.77 27.56 -0.14
CA GLY A 649 -38.85 26.59 0.10
C GLY A 649 -38.38 25.15 -0.03
N PHE A 650 -38.77 24.30 0.93
CA PHE A 650 -38.45 22.87 0.91
C PHE A 650 -39.52 22.02 1.60
N MET A 651 -39.53 20.73 1.27
CA MET A 651 -40.39 19.74 1.91
C MET A 651 -39.61 18.98 2.98
N LEU A 652 -40.15 18.91 4.19
CA LEU A 652 -39.56 18.17 5.30
C LEU A 652 -40.71 17.52 6.09
N PRO A 653 -40.87 16.18 6.08
CA PRO A 653 -41.95 15.52 6.80
C PRO A 653 -41.89 15.77 8.32
N ALA A 654 -40.68 15.92 8.86
CA ALA A 654 -40.42 16.26 10.25
C ALA A 654 -40.98 17.65 10.64
N GLN A 655 -41.41 17.78 11.89
CA GLN A 655 -41.87 19.07 12.41
C GLN A 655 -40.66 19.92 12.86
N ILE A 656 -40.49 21.09 12.26
CA ILE A 656 -39.50 22.09 12.73
C ILE A 656 -40.02 22.68 14.06
N ASP A 657 -39.26 22.47 15.12
CA ASP A 657 -39.55 22.96 16.48
C ASP A 657 -38.89 24.33 16.75
N THR A 658 -37.63 24.49 16.32
CA THR A 658 -36.85 25.71 16.51
C THR A 658 -36.15 26.10 15.22
N LEU A 659 -36.11 27.40 14.90
CA LEU A 659 -35.34 27.98 13.80
C LEU A 659 -34.44 29.09 14.35
N TRP A 660 -33.22 29.20 13.82
CA TRP A 660 -32.24 30.24 14.10
C TRP A 660 -31.86 30.98 12.82
N ASN A 661 -31.69 32.30 12.92
CA ASN A 661 -31.27 33.21 11.84
C ASN A 661 -32.18 33.16 10.60
N GLY A 662 -33.49 33.13 10.84
CA GLY A 662 -34.48 33.20 9.78
C GLY A 662 -35.91 33.39 10.29
N ASP A 663 -36.81 33.67 9.37
CA ASP A 663 -38.25 33.70 9.55
C ASP A 663 -38.86 32.49 8.83
N LEU A 664 -39.47 31.57 9.59
CA LEU A 664 -40.16 30.40 9.05
C LEU A 664 -41.63 30.72 8.74
N THR A 665 -42.06 30.39 7.52
CA THR A 665 -43.48 30.32 7.16
C THR A 665 -43.83 28.92 6.63
N GLY A 666 -45.08 28.47 6.83
CA GLY A 666 -45.53 27.12 6.46
C GLY A 666 -45.91 26.22 7.64
N GLY A 667 -46.13 24.92 7.36
CA GLY A 667 -46.59 23.90 8.31
C GLY A 667 -47.21 22.67 7.62
N ASP A 668 -47.18 21.51 8.29
CA ASP A 668 -47.60 20.19 7.78
C ASP A 668 -46.73 19.65 6.61
N GLY A 669 -45.41 19.73 6.73
CA GLY A 669 -44.48 19.05 5.82
C GLY A 669 -43.87 19.91 4.72
N GLY A 670 -44.32 21.16 4.57
CA GLY A 670 -43.77 22.15 3.64
C GLY A 670 -43.42 23.45 4.35
N TYR A 671 -42.19 23.92 4.14
CA TYR A 671 -41.60 25.06 4.84
C TYR A 671 -41.00 26.05 3.86
N ARG A 672 -40.99 27.32 4.26
CA ARG A 672 -40.33 28.43 3.59
C ARG A 672 -39.56 29.23 4.63
N VAL A 673 -38.30 29.50 4.35
CA VAL A 673 -37.40 30.23 5.22
C VAL A 673 -36.85 31.42 4.45
N ARG A 674 -36.86 32.59 5.09
CA ARG A 674 -36.16 33.79 4.65
C ARG A 674 -35.30 34.30 5.79
N ASP A 675 -34.39 35.23 5.53
CA ASP A 675 -33.59 35.85 6.59
C ASP A 675 -34.48 36.58 7.63
N ASP A 676 -33.99 36.74 8.85
CA ASP A 676 -34.71 37.44 9.93
C ASP A 676 -34.62 38.98 9.83
N SER A 677 -33.98 39.47 8.77
CA SER A 677 -33.87 40.88 8.39
C SER A 677 -34.03 41.07 6.87
N ASP A 678 -34.16 42.34 6.43
CA ASP A 678 -34.12 42.64 4.98
C ASP A 678 -32.69 42.39 4.48
N LEU A 679 -32.53 41.46 3.53
CA LEU A 679 -31.26 40.94 3.03
C LEU A 679 -31.13 41.19 1.53
N THR A 680 -29.95 41.60 1.08
CA THR A 680 -29.58 41.57 -0.34
C THR A 680 -28.31 40.74 -0.43
N LEU A 681 -28.37 39.61 -1.12
CA LEU A 681 -27.19 38.81 -1.44
C LEU A 681 -26.58 39.35 -2.73
N ALA A 682 -25.46 40.05 -2.62
CA ALA A 682 -24.64 40.33 -3.80
C ALA A 682 -24.03 39.02 -4.37
N PRO A 683 -23.55 39.00 -5.61
CA PRO A 683 -22.83 37.86 -6.17
C PRO A 683 -21.71 37.35 -5.24
N GLY A 684 -21.79 36.09 -4.83
CA GLY A 684 -20.90 35.39 -3.90
C GLY A 684 -21.22 35.60 -2.40
N GLU A 685 -22.26 36.34 -2.04
CA GLU A 685 -22.71 36.45 -0.65
C GLU A 685 -23.62 35.29 -0.28
N ALA A 686 -23.51 34.84 0.98
CA ALA A 686 -24.29 33.74 1.51
C ALA A 686 -25.13 34.16 2.72
N TRP A 687 -26.30 33.55 2.83
CA TRP A 687 -27.16 33.59 4.00
C TRP A 687 -27.23 32.23 4.66
N ARG A 688 -27.25 32.22 5.99
CA ARG A 688 -27.20 31.01 6.83
C ARG A 688 -28.37 31.00 7.80
N PHE A 689 -29.05 29.86 7.87
CA PHE A 689 -30.01 29.57 8.93
C PHE A 689 -29.82 28.14 9.44
N ALA A 690 -30.34 27.88 10.64
CA ALA A 690 -30.35 26.53 11.21
C ALA A 690 -31.72 26.17 11.74
N PHE A 691 -32.05 24.89 11.76
CA PHE A 691 -33.31 24.41 12.30
C PHE A 691 -33.16 23.11 13.09
N LYS A 692 -34.02 22.96 14.09
CA LYS A 692 -34.18 21.74 14.88
C LYS A 692 -35.50 21.08 14.51
N ALA A 693 -35.45 19.83 14.08
CA ALA A 693 -36.61 19.05 13.68
C ALA A 693 -36.74 17.76 14.49
N TYR A 694 -37.98 17.29 14.69
CA TYR A 694 -38.29 16.00 15.32
C TYR A 694 -38.86 15.03 14.28
N GLY A 695 -38.12 13.93 14.01
CA GLY A 695 -38.38 12.90 12.99
C GLY A 695 -37.13 12.05 12.71
N GLU A 696 -37.28 10.86 12.14
CA GLU A 696 -36.16 9.94 11.74
C GLU A 696 -35.70 10.17 10.28
N ASP A 697 -36.09 11.28 9.66
CA ASP A 697 -35.94 11.51 8.22
C ASP A 697 -34.60 12.15 7.84
N THR A 698 -34.17 11.90 6.59
CA THR A 698 -33.05 12.59 5.93
C THR A 698 -33.40 14.05 5.60
N PRO A 699 -32.39 14.93 5.46
CA PRO A 699 -32.62 16.33 5.10
C PRO A 699 -33.28 16.51 3.71
N PRO A 700 -33.83 17.70 3.41
CA PRO A 700 -34.52 17.92 2.14
C PRO A 700 -33.59 17.75 0.94
N ALA A 701 -33.93 16.80 0.04
CA ALA A 701 -33.17 16.54 -1.18
C ALA A 701 -33.47 17.52 -2.33
N GLU A 702 -34.59 18.26 -2.24
CA GLU A 702 -35.01 19.25 -3.23
C GLU A 702 -35.41 20.55 -2.54
N MET A 703 -34.99 21.67 -3.12
CA MET A 703 -35.35 23.00 -2.67
C MET A 703 -35.73 23.90 -3.84
N THR A 704 -36.51 24.93 -3.54
CA THR A 704 -36.96 25.97 -4.47
C THR A 704 -36.65 27.31 -3.85
N ALA A 705 -36.43 28.35 -4.65
CA ALA A 705 -36.27 29.70 -4.11
C ALA A 705 -36.99 30.75 -4.95
N GLU A 706 -37.31 31.88 -4.31
CA GLU A 706 -37.85 33.06 -4.98
C GLU A 706 -37.32 34.36 -4.38
N ASP A 707 -37.23 35.41 -5.20
CA ASP A 707 -36.81 36.76 -4.81
C ASP A 707 -37.95 37.57 -4.14
N ALA A 708 -37.63 38.78 -3.65
CA ALA A 708 -38.62 39.68 -3.05
C ALA A 708 -39.81 40.05 -3.96
N ALA A 709 -39.66 39.90 -5.28
CA ALA A 709 -40.69 40.17 -6.28
C ALA A 709 -41.52 38.91 -6.64
N GLY A 710 -41.15 37.74 -6.11
CA GLY A 710 -41.78 36.45 -6.36
C GLY A 710 -41.36 35.82 -7.69
N HIS A 711 -40.18 36.16 -8.22
CA HIS A 711 -39.58 35.43 -9.33
C HIS A 711 -38.91 34.18 -8.80
N ALA A 712 -39.12 33.05 -9.46
CA ALA A 712 -38.41 31.82 -9.13
C ALA A 712 -36.93 31.96 -9.48
N LEU A 713 -36.08 31.47 -8.58
CA LEU A 713 -34.64 31.40 -8.74
C LEU A 713 -34.23 29.96 -9.02
N ASP A 714 -33.28 29.75 -9.92
CA ASP A 714 -32.74 28.42 -10.20
C ASP A 714 -31.80 27.98 -9.06
N VAL A 715 -32.15 26.88 -8.39
CA VAL A 715 -31.47 26.40 -7.18
C VAL A 715 -30.76 25.09 -7.46
N GLN A 716 -29.46 25.06 -7.17
CA GLN A 716 -28.69 23.82 -7.12
C GLN A 716 -28.45 23.42 -5.67
N VAL A 717 -28.80 22.19 -5.30
CA VAL A 717 -28.57 21.65 -3.96
C VAL A 717 -27.40 20.68 -4.00
N LEU A 718 -26.31 20.98 -3.28
CA LEU A 718 -25.16 20.09 -3.15
C LEU A 718 -25.17 19.40 -1.79
N GLY A 719 -26.09 18.45 -1.63
CA GLY A 719 -26.15 17.55 -0.47
C GLY A 719 -26.45 18.22 0.88
N LEU A 720 -26.96 17.42 1.81
CA LEU A 720 -27.15 17.79 3.22
C LEU A 720 -26.66 16.65 4.16
N GLY A 721 -25.72 15.83 3.68
CA GLY A 721 -25.39 14.51 4.22
C GLY A 721 -24.69 14.52 5.58
N ASN A 722 -24.83 13.40 6.29
CA ASN A 722 -24.29 13.15 7.63
C ASN A 722 -23.38 11.92 7.54
N THR A 723 -22.12 12.00 7.97
CA THR A 723 -21.38 10.82 8.43
C THR A 723 -21.07 11.04 9.90
N ALA A 724 -21.83 10.37 10.77
CA ALA A 724 -21.59 10.38 12.22
C ALA A 724 -20.97 9.05 12.64
N ILE A 725 -19.89 9.12 13.43
CA ILE A 725 -19.02 8.02 13.93
C ILE A 725 -19.76 6.93 14.75
N GLU A 726 -21.08 7.02 14.99
CA GLU A 726 -21.80 6.07 15.87
C GLU A 726 -22.51 4.90 15.15
N GLU A 727 -22.50 4.80 13.82
CA GLU A 727 -23.13 3.67 13.09
C GLU A 727 -22.16 2.53 12.67
N VAL A 728 -20.96 2.45 13.26
CA VAL A 728 -20.00 1.33 13.07
C VAL A 728 -20.02 0.30 14.23
N ALA A 729 -21.09 0.28 15.04
CA ALA A 729 -21.24 -0.73 16.09
C ALA A 729 -22.62 -1.42 16.06
N GLY A 730 -22.72 -2.44 15.18
CA GLY A 730 -23.77 -3.45 15.18
C GLY A 730 -23.20 -4.85 15.03
#